data_AF-A0A354YAY3-F1
#
_entry.id   AF-A0A354YAY3-F1
#
_cell.length_a   1.000
_cell.length_b   1.000
_cell.length_c   1.000
_cell.angle_alpha   90.00
_cell.angle_beta   90.00
_cell.angle_gamma   90.00
#
_symmetry.space_group_name_H-M   'P 1'
#
loop_
_entity.id
_entity.type
_entity.pdbx_description
1 polymer ?
#
loop_
_entity_poly.entity_id
_entity_poly.type
_entity_poly.pdbx_seq_one_letter_code
_entity_poly.pdbx_strand_id
1 'polypeptide(L)'
;MPRRHDYDDPEEFEDDHDIDDEGPRWQRRLVVWGFAALALALGFLIPYTVYLNQQVTQRFGELRWQIPTRVYGRPLVLAPGLALDAKTLKTELDAASYRDDGTGKMAGTYAQDGGRFVVSSRGYVDVDGRVPARRIEVSVGGGRVSGLRDAGSRDALKSARLDPARIATLYGQRQEERRLVRLEEVPELLVTGLQAVEDRDFNYHHGIDVSGMIRAAWVMLRSGGHTRQGASTLTQQLARSGLLGIGKEQTLTRKLNEILYALIMEARYDKRTILEAYLNQVYLGQRGGQAIHGVSSGAEFWFGRDLGSMTSEQVALLIGLVKGPSYYDPRRYPERALDRRNFVLGKLRESNLIDAAEYRRALAAPLGVPKEPGLVAANRFPAYIDLVRRQLAHDYPESVLQGAGMSVLTGMSPSAQAYAEGAVTRTIKSLEGGKRPPLQAGLVLTDVHNGDVLAVVGSRDVSQPGFNRAVEAQRPVGSLLKPFVYLLALASPDRWSLASWVDDSPVTVQLGRGRNWSPGNADNRSHGTVRLIDALAHSYNQATVRVGMQVGPERLAQLIQVLAGLKAEANPALILGSTDQSPYAMAQLYQFLASGGEIQPLHAVRGVLDPQGKLLKRYDKTPAPAQEGDSVAANLIGVGLQQVVSGGTGRTLLADGLGRLSPAGKTGTTNDGRDSWYAGYTGDHLAVIWMGNDQNEQAGLYGATGAMRVWAGIFTRLPSAPLKVNGKGLDWQWVEGTGSASTDPGCPGARQFPFVAGYAPAYAPCSAGAMPGEGEAGGESGGGWRSWFGLDKKETPASPPANPPER
;
A
#
# COMPACT_ATOMS: atom_id res chain seq x y z
N MET A 1 -81.90 -76.32 -27.82
CA MET A 1 -82.27 -77.01 -29.07
C MET A 1 -82.96 -76.01 -29.99
N PRO A 2 -82.85 -76.11 -31.33
CA PRO A 2 -81.85 -76.80 -32.18
C PRO A 2 -81.30 -75.78 -33.25
N ARG A 3 -80.40 -76.03 -34.21
CA ARG A 3 -80.02 -77.20 -35.02
C ARG A 3 -78.55 -77.06 -35.49
N ARG A 4 -77.91 -78.23 -35.67
CA ARG A 4 -76.76 -78.51 -36.54
C ARG A 4 -77.10 -78.24 -38.01
N HIS A 5 -76.10 -77.93 -38.84
CA HIS A 5 -75.72 -78.82 -39.94
C HIS A 5 -74.33 -78.51 -40.48
N ASP A 6 -73.50 -79.56 -40.49
CA ASP A 6 -72.28 -79.71 -41.30
C ASP A 6 -72.59 -79.60 -42.79
N TYR A 7 -71.60 -79.23 -43.60
CA TYR A 7 -71.24 -79.97 -44.80
C TYR A 7 -69.78 -79.69 -45.21
N ASP A 8 -69.12 -80.78 -45.58
CA ASP A 8 -67.75 -80.93 -46.05
C ASP A 8 -67.43 -80.19 -47.36
N ASP A 9 -66.15 -79.83 -47.48
CA ASP A 9 -65.32 -79.63 -48.68
C ASP A 9 -65.36 -80.86 -49.63
N PRO A 10 -64.73 -80.91 -50.83
CA PRO A 10 -63.77 -79.96 -51.45
C PRO A 10 -63.93 -79.76 -52.98
N GLU A 11 -63.06 -78.92 -53.56
CA GLU A 11 -62.23 -79.16 -54.78
C GLU A 11 -62.08 -77.93 -55.70
N GLU A 12 -60.79 -77.56 -55.85
CA GLU A 12 -60.04 -77.02 -57.00
C GLU A 12 -60.77 -76.25 -58.12
N PHE A 13 -60.27 -75.05 -58.46
CA PHE A 13 -59.72 -74.74 -59.79
C PHE A 13 -59.06 -73.35 -59.82
N GLU A 14 -57.74 -73.39 -60.02
CA GLU A 14 -56.83 -72.58 -60.86
C GLU A 14 -56.97 -71.05 -61.07
N ASP A 15 -55.77 -70.45 -61.07
CA ASP A 15 -55.33 -69.08 -61.31
C ASP A 15 -55.72 -68.49 -62.67
N ASP A 16 -55.90 -67.15 -62.74
CA ASP A 16 -54.94 -66.30 -63.49
C ASP A 16 -55.12 -64.78 -63.23
N HIS A 17 -53.95 -64.16 -62.92
CA HIS A 17 -53.45 -62.79 -63.11
C HIS A 17 -54.30 -61.51 -62.87
N ASP A 18 -53.80 -60.65 -61.96
CA ASP A 18 -53.14 -59.38 -62.36
C ASP A 18 -52.39 -58.62 -61.22
N ILE A 19 -51.08 -58.42 -61.46
CA ILE A 19 -50.20 -57.27 -61.19
C ILE A 19 -49.64 -57.00 -59.76
N ASP A 20 -48.34 -57.32 -59.66
CA ASP A 20 -47.34 -56.83 -58.70
C ASP A 20 -47.13 -55.31 -58.70
N ASP A 21 -46.94 -54.73 -57.51
CA ASP A 21 -45.89 -53.73 -57.28
C ASP A 21 -45.44 -53.73 -55.79
N GLU A 22 -44.76 -54.80 -55.36
CA GLU A 22 -44.09 -54.84 -54.06
C GLU A 22 -42.82 -53.96 -54.08
N GLY A 23 -42.99 -52.68 -53.73
CA GLY A 23 -41.86 -51.81 -53.43
C GLY A 23 -40.97 -52.38 -52.29
N PRO A 24 -39.64 -52.16 -52.29
CA PRO A 24 -38.74 -52.89 -51.43
C PRO A 24 -38.98 -52.64 -49.94
N ARG A 25 -39.38 -53.67 -49.18
CA ARG A 25 -39.69 -53.61 -47.73
C ARG A 25 -38.57 -53.01 -46.86
N TRP A 26 -37.33 -52.94 -47.36
CA TRP A 26 -36.19 -52.29 -46.68
C TRP A 26 -36.27 -50.76 -46.66
N GLN A 27 -36.89 -50.13 -47.66
CA GLN A 27 -37.06 -48.67 -47.73
C GLN A 27 -38.06 -48.20 -46.66
N ARG A 28 -39.17 -48.92 -46.51
CA ARG A 28 -40.18 -48.65 -45.47
C ARG A 28 -39.61 -48.82 -44.06
N ARG A 29 -38.74 -49.83 -43.86
CA ARG A 29 -38.01 -50.03 -42.61
C ARG A 29 -37.00 -48.90 -42.36
N LEU A 30 -36.23 -48.48 -43.35
CA LEU A 30 -35.31 -47.33 -43.20
C LEU A 30 -36.04 -46.04 -42.83
N VAL A 31 -37.21 -45.79 -43.41
CA VAL A 31 -38.03 -44.63 -43.07
C VAL A 31 -38.53 -44.73 -41.62
N VAL A 32 -39.04 -45.89 -41.19
CA VAL A 32 -39.51 -46.10 -39.81
C VAL A 32 -38.36 -46.00 -38.79
N TRP A 33 -37.20 -46.62 -39.07
CA TRP A 33 -36.01 -46.49 -38.23
C TRP A 33 -35.46 -45.06 -38.23
N GLY A 34 -35.57 -44.34 -39.35
CA GLY A 34 -35.24 -42.93 -39.46
C GLY A 34 -36.14 -42.04 -38.57
N PHE A 35 -37.46 -42.25 -38.60
CA PHE A 35 -38.39 -41.55 -37.73
C PHE A 35 -38.22 -41.94 -36.26
N ALA A 36 -37.95 -43.21 -35.95
CA ALA A 36 -37.67 -43.64 -34.58
C ALA A 36 -36.37 -43.02 -34.03
N ALA A 37 -35.31 -42.97 -34.85
CA ALA A 37 -34.07 -42.30 -34.50
C ALA A 37 -34.28 -40.78 -34.33
N LEU A 38 -35.08 -40.15 -35.19
CA LEU A 38 -35.45 -38.73 -35.07
C LEU A 38 -36.26 -38.46 -33.80
N ALA A 39 -37.22 -39.31 -33.46
CA ALA A 39 -38.03 -39.18 -32.26
C ALA A 39 -37.21 -39.37 -30.99
N LEU A 40 -36.28 -40.34 -30.96
CA LEU A 40 -35.33 -40.52 -29.86
C LEU A 40 -34.36 -39.32 -29.75
N ALA A 41 -33.86 -38.83 -30.89
CA ALA A 41 -33.01 -37.65 -30.93
C ALA A 41 -33.74 -36.42 -30.38
N LEU A 42 -34.98 -36.17 -30.81
CA LEU A 42 -35.81 -35.06 -30.31
C LEU A 42 -36.19 -35.25 -28.83
N GLY A 43 -36.51 -36.48 -28.42
CA GLY A 43 -36.84 -36.84 -27.03
C GLY A 43 -35.68 -36.62 -26.06
N PHE A 44 -34.43 -36.70 -26.52
CA PHE A 44 -33.25 -36.32 -25.74
C PHE A 44 -32.91 -34.83 -25.89
N LEU A 45 -32.91 -34.31 -27.12
CA LEU A 45 -32.47 -32.96 -27.43
C LEU A 45 -33.36 -31.91 -26.75
N ILE A 46 -34.69 -32.07 -26.77
CA ILE A 46 -35.61 -31.08 -26.22
C ILE A 46 -35.42 -30.91 -24.70
N PRO A 47 -35.50 -31.97 -23.86
CA PRO A 47 -35.22 -31.85 -22.42
C PRO A 47 -33.82 -31.33 -22.13
N TYR A 48 -32.82 -31.76 -22.91
CA TYR A 48 -31.46 -31.28 -22.76
C TYR A 48 -31.34 -29.78 -23.05
N THR A 49 -31.99 -29.29 -24.11
CA THR A 49 -31.99 -27.87 -24.47
C THR A 49 -32.71 -27.04 -23.40
N VAL A 50 -33.79 -27.56 -22.80
CA VAL A 50 -34.48 -26.91 -21.65
C VAL A 50 -33.57 -26.82 -20.43
N TYR A 51 -32.81 -27.89 -20.13
CA TYR A 51 -31.82 -27.89 -19.06
C TYR A 51 -30.70 -26.85 -19.31
N LEU A 52 -30.12 -26.83 -20.51
CA LEU A 52 -29.12 -25.82 -20.90
C LEU A 52 -29.68 -24.40 -20.81
N ASN A 53 -30.95 -24.23 -21.18
CA ASN A 53 -31.65 -22.96 -21.11
C ASN A 53 -31.85 -22.46 -19.66
N GLN A 54 -32.15 -23.35 -18.71
CA GLN A 54 -32.15 -23.00 -17.29
C GLN A 54 -30.75 -22.57 -16.81
N GLN A 55 -29.70 -23.27 -17.22
CA GLN A 55 -28.32 -22.88 -16.90
C GLN A 55 -27.95 -21.51 -17.46
N VAL A 56 -28.32 -21.21 -18.71
CA VAL A 56 -28.12 -19.88 -19.31
C VAL A 56 -28.87 -18.83 -18.51
N THR A 57 -30.11 -19.09 -18.09
CA THR A 57 -30.90 -18.13 -17.33
C THR A 57 -30.28 -17.82 -15.96
N GLN A 58 -29.87 -18.84 -15.22
CA GLN A 58 -29.26 -18.68 -13.90
C GLN A 58 -27.87 -18.01 -14.00
N ARG A 59 -26.97 -18.55 -14.82
CA ARG A 59 -25.57 -18.10 -14.86
C ARG A 59 -25.36 -16.80 -15.63
N PHE A 60 -26.15 -16.54 -16.66
CA PHE A 60 -26.10 -15.26 -17.37
C PHE A 60 -26.80 -14.15 -16.56
N GLY A 61 -27.80 -14.49 -15.75
CA GLY A 61 -28.45 -13.56 -14.81
C GLY A 61 -27.55 -13.12 -13.65
N GLU A 62 -26.78 -14.03 -13.07
CA GLU A 62 -25.83 -13.76 -11.97
C GLU A 62 -24.64 -12.88 -12.39
N LEU A 63 -24.21 -12.97 -13.65
CA LEU A 63 -23.10 -12.17 -14.19
C LEU A 63 -23.33 -10.66 -14.15
N ARG A 64 -24.58 -10.20 -14.10
CA ARG A 64 -24.91 -8.77 -14.16
C ARG A 64 -24.61 -8.02 -12.85
N TRP A 65 -24.19 -8.70 -11.77
CA TRP A 65 -24.26 -8.11 -10.43
C TRP A 65 -23.02 -8.25 -9.53
N GLN A 66 -21.91 -8.85 -9.96
CA GLN A 66 -20.68 -8.87 -9.15
C GLN A 66 -19.71 -7.77 -9.60
N ILE A 67 -19.92 -6.56 -9.08
CA ILE A 67 -18.96 -5.47 -9.22
C ILE A 67 -17.90 -5.67 -8.12
N PRO A 68 -16.61 -5.75 -8.46
CA PRO A 68 -15.59 -5.92 -7.43
C PRO A 68 -15.44 -4.65 -6.60
N THR A 69 -15.20 -4.82 -5.30
CA THR A 69 -14.89 -3.68 -4.42
C THR A 69 -13.51 -3.15 -4.73
N ARG A 70 -13.40 -1.83 -4.89
CA ARG A 70 -12.15 -1.13 -5.21
C ARG A 70 -11.61 -0.49 -3.96
N VAL A 71 -10.29 -0.52 -3.80
CA VAL A 71 -9.58 0.12 -2.69
C VAL A 71 -8.72 1.23 -3.25
N TYR A 72 -8.88 2.43 -2.71
CA TYR A 72 -8.16 3.63 -3.09
C TYR A 72 -7.26 4.10 -1.95
N GLY A 73 -6.11 4.66 -2.29
CA GLY A 73 -5.22 5.36 -1.35
C GLY A 73 -5.83 6.66 -0.85
N ARG A 74 -5.03 7.46 -0.13
CA ARG A 74 -5.45 8.79 0.29
C ARG A 74 -5.51 9.74 -0.91
N PRO A 75 -6.46 10.68 -0.92
CA PRO A 75 -6.36 11.81 -1.83
C PRO A 75 -5.17 12.70 -1.43
N LEU A 76 -4.38 13.14 -2.40
CA LEU A 76 -3.33 14.12 -2.15
C LEU A 76 -3.96 15.51 -2.00
N VAL A 77 -3.91 16.05 -0.79
CA VAL A 77 -4.35 17.42 -0.49
C VAL A 77 -3.16 18.36 -0.67
N LEU A 78 -3.14 19.12 -1.75
CA LEU A 78 -2.17 20.17 -2.01
C LEU A 78 -2.60 21.43 -1.26
N ALA A 79 -1.68 22.03 -0.51
CA ALA A 79 -1.86 23.33 0.13
C ALA A 79 -0.51 24.07 0.20
N PRO A 80 -0.48 25.41 0.12
CA PRO A 80 0.76 26.16 0.34
C PRO A 80 1.39 25.81 1.70
N GLY A 81 2.71 25.56 1.69
CA GLY A 81 3.46 25.17 2.90
C GLY A 81 3.57 23.67 3.13
N LEU A 82 2.76 22.83 2.47
CA LEU A 82 2.86 21.36 2.55
C LEU A 82 4.28 20.90 2.20
N ALA A 83 4.87 20.03 3.03
CA ALA A 83 6.14 19.38 2.72
C ALA A 83 5.96 18.44 1.52
N LEU A 84 6.58 18.79 0.38
CA LEU A 84 6.44 18.08 -0.87
C LEU A 84 7.57 18.49 -1.82
N ASP A 85 8.16 17.53 -2.53
CA ASP A 85 9.10 17.82 -3.61
C ASP A 85 8.57 17.31 -4.96
N ALA A 86 9.20 17.75 -6.05
CA ALA A 86 8.76 17.42 -7.41
C ALA A 86 8.76 15.91 -7.69
N LYS A 87 9.71 15.17 -7.09
CA LYS A 87 9.82 13.71 -7.27
C LYS A 87 8.69 12.97 -6.54
N THR A 88 8.37 13.42 -5.34
CA THR A 88 7.28 12.89 -4.52
C THR A 88 5.93 13.17 -5.18
N LEU A 89 5.70 14.41 -5.64
CA LEU A 89 4.49 14.76 -6.40
C LEU A 89 4.35 13.90 -7.66
N LYS A 90 5.43 13.71 -8.42
CA LYS A 90 5.43 12.82 -9.58
C LYS A 90 5.08 11.38 -9.20
N THR A 91 5.62 10.86 -8.09
CA THR A 91 5.32 9.51 -7.60
C THR A 91 3.83 9.35 -7.27
N GLU A 92 3.22 10.36 -6.63
CA GLU A 92 1.78 10.39 -6.32
C GLU A 92 0.92 10.46 -7.60
N LEU A 93 1.31 11.32 -8.57
CA LEU A 93 0.63 11.43 -9.86
C LEU A 93 0.71 10.12 -10.66
N ASP A 94 1.89 9.51 -10.76
CA ASP A 94 2.11 8.24 -11.47
C ASP A 94 1.27 7.12 -10.83
N ALA A 95 1.19 7.07 -9.50
CA ALA A 95 0.34 6.11 -8.78
C ALA A 95 -1.16 6.33 -9.05
N ALA A 96 -1.60 7.58 -9.15
CA ALA A 96 -2.95 7.96 -9.55
C ALA A 96 -3.19 7.86 -11.08
N SER A 97 -2.28 7.22 -11.82
CA SER A 97 -2.35 7.04 -13.28
C SER A 97 -2.42 8.34 -14.08
N TYR A 98 -1.88 9.44 -13.54
CA TYR A 98 -1.71 10.66 -14.31
C TYR A 98 -0.55 10.54 -15.29
N ARG A 99 -0.65 11.24 -16.42
CA ARG A 99 0.37 11.19 -17.48
C ARG A 99 0.87 12.58 -17.82
N ASP A 100 2.16 12.69 -18.09
CA ASP A 100 2.72 13.89 -18.70
C ASP A 100 2.33 13.93 -20.18
N ASP A 101 1.54 14.93 -20.58
CA ASP A 101 1.17 15.18 -21.98
C ASP A 101 1.79 16.47 -22.53
N GLY A 102 2.68 17.11 -21.76
CA GLY A 102 3.31 18.39 -22.09
C GLY A 102 2.39 19.63 -22.03
N THR A 103 1.08 19.46 -21.83
CA THR A 103 0.11 20.58 -21.79
C THR A 103 -0.75 20.66 -20.52
N GLY A 104 -0.95 19.53 -19.82
CA GLY A 104 -1.77 19.38 -18.64
C GLY A 104 -3.24 19.75 -18.85
N LYS A 105 -3.79 19.65 -20.07
CA LYS A 105 -5.15 20.10 -20.39
C LYS A 105 -6.23 19.02 -20.30
N MET A 106 -5.87 17.75 -20.52
CA MET A 106 -6.82 16.64 -20.49
C MET A 106 -7.00 16.10 -19.07
N ALA A 107 -8.21 15.64 -18.73
CA ALA A 107 -8.43 15.04 -17.42
C ALA A 107 -7.50 13.82 -17.20
N GLY A 108 -6.84 13.78 -16.04
CA GLY A 108 -5.84 12.76 -15.73
C GLY A 108 -4.49 12.97 -16.40
N THR A 109 -4.17 14.20 -16.85
CA THR A 109 -2.83 14.56 -17.34
C THR A 109 -2.22 15.68 -16.53
N TYR A 110 -0.90 15.80 -16.63
CA TYR A 110 -0.14 16.93 -16.13
C TYR A 110 0.86 17.42 -17.18
N ALA A 111 1.40 18.60 -16.95
CA ALA A 111 2.62 19.09 -17.59
C ALA A 111 3.56 19.58 -16.50
N GLN A 112 4.85 19.30 -16.67
CA GLN A 112 5.90 19.72 -15.74
C GLN A 112 6.89 20.66 -16.43
N ASP A 113 7.19 21.79 -15.78
CA ASP A 113 8.28 22.70 -16.11
C ASP A 113 9.08 23.02 -14.84
N GLY A 114 10.23 22.36 -14.68
CA GLY A 114 11.02 22.42 -13.45
C GLY A 114 10.20 21.97 -12.22
N GLY A 115 9.99 22.89 -11.27
CA GLY A 115 9.18 22.68 -10.07
C GLY A 115 7.69 23.05 -10.23
N ARG A 116 7.27 23.53 -11.39
CA ARG A 116 5.88 23.91 -11.68
C ARG A 116 5.16 22.76 -12.38
N PHE A 117 3.98 22.42 -11.88
CA PHE A 117 3.10 21.41 -12.48
C PHE A 117 1.74 22.04 -12.77
N VAL A 118 1.20 21.74 -13.95
CA VAL A 118 -0.21 22.00 -14.28
C VAL A 118 -0.90 20.65 -14.35
N VAL A 119 -1.77 20.36 -13.39
CA VAL A 119 -2.43 19.06 -13.20
C VAL A 119 -3.92 19.21 -13.49
N SER A 120 -4.46 18.40 -14.39
CA SER A 120 -5.90 18.36 -14.68
C SER A 120 -6.56 17.19 -13.95
N SER A 121 -7.17 17.46 -12.79
CA SER A 121 -7.85 16.42 -12.02
C SER A 121 -9.17 15.97 -12.63
N ARG A 122 -9.45 14.67 -12.50
CA ARG A 122 -10.66 14.01 -13.02
C ARG A 122 -11.91 14.32 -12.19
N GLY A 123 -11.74 14.79 -10.95
CA GLY A 123 -12.80 14.81 -9.95
C GLY A 123 -13.15 13.39 -9.48
N TYR A 124 -13.74 13.28 -8.29
CA TYR A 124 -14.09 12.01 -7.66
C TYR A 124 -15.11 12.20 -6.55
N VAL A 125 -15.56 11.11 -5.93
CA VAL A 125 -16.40 11.14 -4.73
C VAL A 125 -15.55 10.69 -3.54
N ASP A 126 -15.43 11.54 -2.53
CA ASP A 126 -14.72 11.29 -1.27
C ASP A 126 -15.72 11.02 -0.14
N VAL A 127 -15.23 10.68 1.06
CA VAL A 127 -16.05 10.56 2.28
C VAL A 127 -16.81 11.84 2.63
N ASP A 128 -16.30 12.99 2.21
CA ASP A 128 -16.91 14.31 2.44
C ASP A 128 -17.86 14.74 1.30
N GLY A 129 -18.00 13.94 0.25
CA GLY A 129 -18.84 14.23 -0.92
C GLY A 129 -18.05 14.43 -2.23
N ARG A 130 -18.71 15.03 -3.22
CA ARG A 130 -18.16 15.14 -4.58
C ARG A 130 -17.09 16.23 -4.68
N VAL A 131 -15.90 15.86 -5.14
CA VAL A 131 -14.82 16.76 -5.52
C VAL A 131 -14.87 16.99 -7.03
N PRO A 132 -15.06 18.24 -7.51
CA PRO A 132 -15.17 18.51 -8.93
C PRO A 132 -13.82 18.37 -9.65
N ALA A 133 -13.87 18.06 -10.95
CA ALA A 133 -12.72 18.16 -11.83
C ALA A 133 -12.19 19.60 -11.85
N ARG A 134 -10.86 19.77 -11.78
CA ARG A 134 -10.22 21.09 -11.77
C ARG A 134 -8.83 21.02 -12.38
N ARG A 135 -8.43 22.09 -13.07
CA ARG A 135 -7.04 22.27 -13.51
C ARG A 135 -6.28 23.13 -12.51
N ILE A 136 -5.28 22.52 -11.89
CA ILE A 136 -4.55 23.07 -10.74
C ILE A 136 -3.12 23.37 -11.18
N GLU A 137 -2.65 24.58 -10.91
CA GLU A 137 -1.25 24.92 -11.01
C GLU A 137 -0.61 24.84 -9.63
N VAL A 138 0.39 23.97 -9.48
CA VAL A 138 1.16 23.80 -8.25
C VAL A 138 2.63 24.11 -8.51
N SER A 139 3.21 24.96 -7.68
CA SER A 139 4.65 25.25 -7.69
C SER A 139 5.28 24.62 -6.46
N VAL A 140 6.35 23.87 -6.68
CA VAL A 140 7.10 23.16 -5.64
C VAL A 140 8.53 23.69 -5.61
N GLY A 141 9.01 24.09 -4.44
CA GLY A 141 10.34 24.65 -4.25
C GLY A 141 10.78 24.59 -2.79
N GLY A 142 12.07 24.36 -2.53
CA GLY A 142 12.60 24.27 -1.16
C GLY A 142 11.99 23.12 -0.33
N GLY A 143 11.59 22.02 -0.99
CA GLY A 143 10.96 20.85 -0.34
C GLY A 143 9.53 21.08 0.14
N ARG A 144 8.85 22.12 -0.35
CA ARG A 144 7.45 22.42 -0.04
C ARG A 144 6.66 22.94 -1.23
N VAL A 145 5.35 22.92 -1.13
CA VAL A 145 4.45 23.63 -2.04
C VAL A 145 4.61 25.14 -1.80
N SER A 146 5.20 25.84 -2.76
CA SER A 146 5.44 27.29 -2.70
C SER A 146 4.26 28.11 -3.22
N GLY A 147 3.42 27.52 -4.09
CA GLY A 147 2.24 28.19 -4.63
C GLY A 147 1.22 27.20 -5.15
N LEU A 148 -0.06 27.58 -5.05
CA LEU A 148 -1.20 26.80 -5.51
C LEU A 148 -2.26 27.73 -6.11
N ARG A 149 -2.65 27.50 -7.36
CA ARG A 149 -3.60 28.35 -8.10
C ARG A 149 -4.53 27.53 -9.00
N ASP A 150 -5.67 28.10 -9.34
CA ASP A 150 -6.49 27.58 -10.44
C ASP A 150 -5.81 27.93 -11.78
N ALA A 151 -5.62 26.96 -12.66
CA ALA A 151 -4.88 27.17 -13.91
C ALA A 151 -5.69 27.93 -14.97
N GLY A 152 -7.01 28.04 -14.81
CA GLY A 152 -7.91 28.82 -15.65
C GLY A 152 -8.00 30.25 -15.17
N SER A 153 -8.54 30.47 -13.96
CA SER A 153 -8.77 31.82 -13.43
C SER A 153 -7.52 32.51 -12.89
N ARG A 154 -6.47 31.72 -12.56
CA ARG A 154 -5.24 32.16 -11.87
C ARG A 154 -5.44 32.57 -10.40
N ASP A 155 -6.61 32.34 -9.83
CA ASP A 155 -6.88 32.62 -8.43
C ASP A 155 -6.04 31.73 -7.51
N ALA A 156 -5.57 32.30 -6.40
CA ALA A 156 -4.89 31.54 -5.37
C ALA A 156 -5.84 30.55 -4.69
N LEU A 157 -5.42 29.30 -4.56
CA LEU A 157 -6.19 28.26 -3.88
C LEU A 157 -5.62 28.02 -2.48
N LYS A 158 -6.51 27.96 -1.48
CA LYS A 158 -6.13 27.55 -0.12
C LYS A 158 -5.74 26.07 -0.07
N SER A 159 -6.47 25.24 -0.80
CA SER A 159 -6.16 23.83 -0.97
C SER A 159 -6.78 23.28 -2.25
N ALA A 160 -6.26 22.15 -2.72
CA ALA A 160 -6.81 21.38 -3.83
C ALA A 160 -6.58 19.89 -3.58
N ARG A 161 -7.61 19.05 -3.79
CA ARG A 161 -7.51 17.60 -3.64
C ARG A 161 -7.37 16.94 -5.01
N LEU A 162 -6.41 16.03 -5.15
CA LEU A 162 -6.29 15.16 -6.33
C LEU A 162 -7.05 13.86 -6.10
N ASP A 163 -7.58 13.27 -7.17
CA ASP A 163 -8.21 11.95 -7.11
C ASP A 163 -7.22 10.87 -6.65
N PRO A 164 -7.65 9.98 -5.75
CA PRO A 164 -6.76 9.01 -5.12
C PRO A 164 -6.34 7.90 -6.09
N ALA A 165 -5.14 7.38 -5.89
CA ALA A 165 -4.66 6.20 -6.59
C ALA A 165 -5.50 4.96 -6.23
N ARG A 166 -5.84 4.13 -7.22
CA ARG A 166 -6.40 2.80 -6.95
C ARG A 166 -5.26 1.86 -6.56
N ILE A 167 -5.33 1.29 -5.37
CA ILE A 167 -4.25 0.48 -4.79
C ILE A 167 -4.55 -1.02 -4.81
N ALA A 168 -5.83 -1.39 -4.81
CA ALA A 168 -6.25 -2.79 -4.81
C ALA A 168 -7.67 -2.97 -5.32
N THR A 169 -7.97 -4.23 -5.63
CA THR A 169 -9.33 -4.70 -5.93
C THR A 169 -9.55 -5.94 -5.09
N LEU A 170 -10.60 -5.93 -4.27
CA LEU A 170 -10.98 -7.07 -3.44
C LEU A 170 -11.86 -7.99 -4.28
N TYR A 171 -11.31 -9.14 -4.66
CA TYR A 171 -11.97 -10.16 -5.45
C TYR A 171 -12.70 -11.18 -4.58
N GLY A 172 -13.77 -11.76 -5.13
CA GLY A 172 -14.42 -12.97 -4.62
C GLY A 172 -13.56 -14.22 -4.65
N GLN A 173 -14.14 -15.35 -4.23
CA GLN A 173 -13.47 -16.67 -4.21
C GLN A 173 -12.82 -17.09 -5.54
N ARG A 174 -13.19 -16.49 -6.67
CA ARG A 174 -12.48 -16.59 -7.95
C ARG A 174 -11.68 -15.32 -8.18
N GLN A 175 -10.34 -15.43 -8.23
CA GLN A 175 -9.42 -14.32 -8.49
C GLN A 175 -9.46 -13.88 -9.97
N GLU A 176 -10.52 -13.18 -10.37
CA GLU A 176 -10.70 -12.64 -11.72
C GLU A 176 -10.82 -11.11 -11.70
N GLU A 177 -10.00 -10.41 -12.50
CA GLU A 177 -10.13 -8.96 -12.69
C GLU A 177 -11.25 -8.64 -13.66
N ARG A 178 -12.22 -7.82 -13.24
CA ARG A 178 -13.32 -7.35 -14.09
C ARG A 178 -13.65 -5.89 -13.84
N ARG A 179 -13.56 -5.06 -14.87
CA ARG A 179 -14.21 -3.76 -14.94
C ARG A 179 -15.33 -3.85 -15.96
N LEU A 180 -16.56 -3.92 -15.45
CA LEU A 180 -17.76 -3.92 -16.28
C LEU A 180 -17.87 -2.56 -16.98
N VAL A 181 -18.09 -2.61 -18.28
CA VAL A 181 -18.40 -1.46 -19.12
C VAL A 181 -19.70 -1.73 -19.85
N ARG A 182 -20.52 -0.68 -19.99
CA ARG A 182 -21.66 -0.74 -20.90
C ARG A 182 -21.16 -0.60 -22.33
N LEU A 183 -21.88 -1.18 -23.29
CA LEU A 183 -21.48 -1.12 -24.70
C LEU A 183 -21.27 0.32 -25.19
N GLU A 184 -22.05 1.27 -24.67
CA GLU A 184 -21.97 2.71 -24.97
C GLU A 184 -20.68 3.39 -24.47
N GLU A 185 -20.03 2.81 -23.46
CA GLU A 185 -18.78 3.33 -22.87
C GLU A 185 -17.53 2.81 -23.63
N VAL A 186 -17.73 1.89 -24.58
CA VAL A 186 -16.65 1.27 -25.36
C VAL A 186 -16.45 2.04 -26.67
N PRO A 187 -15.20 2.39 -27.04
CA PRO A 187 -14.90 3.07 -28.29
C PRO A 187 -15.43 2.29 -29.50
N GLU A 188 -16.05 2.99 -30.44
CA GLU A 188 -16.60 2.38 -31.66
C GLU A 188 -15.53 1.60 -32.43
N LEU A 189 -14.31 2.12 -32.52
CA LEU A 189 -13.20 1.43 -33.17
C LEU A 189 -12.91 0.04 -32.56
N LEU A 190 -13.08 -0.11 -31.24
CA LEU A 190 -12.92 -1.40 -30.58
C LEU A 190 -14.10 -2.33 -30.85
N VAL A 191 -15.33 -1.82 -30.80
CA VAL A 191 -16.56 -2.60 -31.04
C VAL A 191 -16.59 -3.13 -32.48
N THR A 192 -16.53 -2.21 -33.45
CA THR A 192 -16.61 -2.53 -34.88
C THR A 192 -15.35 -3.22 -35.37
N GLY A 193 -14.19 -2.85 -34.82
CA GLY A 193 -12.93 -3.50 -35.13
C GLY A 193 -12.86 -4.96 -34.67
N LEU A 194 -13.38 -5.26 -33.47
CA LEU A 194 -13.49 -6.62 -32.96
C LEU A 194 -14.39 -7.47 -33.88
N GLN A 195 -15.55 -6.95 -34.27
CA GLN A 195 -16.45 -7.62 -35.21
C GLN A 195 -15.76 -7.86 -36.56
N ALA A 196 -15.11 -6.85 -37.14
CA ALA A 196 -14.41 -6.98 -38.42
C ALA A 196 -13.31 -8.06 -38.43
N VAL A 197 -12.67 -8.31 -37.28
CA VAL A 197 -11.56 -9.26 -37.14
C VAL A 197 -12.03 -10.65 -36.75
N GLU A 198 -12.94 -10.76 -35.78
CA GLU A 198 -13.33 -12.03 -35.17
C GLU A 198 -14.63 -12.59 -35.75
N ASP A 199 -15.59 -11.73 -36.16
CA ASP A 199 -16.93 -12.16 -36.61
C ASP A 199 -17.62 -11.09 -37.48
N ARG A 200 -17.28 -11.07 -38.78
CA ARG A 200 -17.74 -10.04 -39.72
C ARG A 200 -19.26 -10.05 -39.93
N ASP A 201 -19.87 -11.22 -39.85
CA ASP A 201 -21.30 -11.42 -40.11
C ASP A 201 -22.13 -11.49 -38.81
N PHE A 202 -21.55 -11.04 -37.68
CA PHE A 202 -22.15 -11.10 -36.34
C PHE A 202 -23.59 -10.60 -36.28
N ASN A 203 -23.90 -9.52 -37.01
CA ASN A 203 -25.23 -8.91 -36.99
C ASN A 203 -26.29 -9.72 -37.78
N TYR A 204 -25.89 -10.65 -38.64
CA TYR A 204 -26.79 -11.33 -39.58
C TYR A 204 -27.07 -12.78 -39.22
N HIS A 205 -26.17 -13.45 -38.49
CA HIS A 205 -26.36 -14.86 -38.12
C HIS A 205 -27.05 -15.02 -36.76
N HIS A 206 -27.70 -16.15 -36.51
CA HIS A 206 -28.29 -16.48 -35.20
C HIS A 206 -27.36 -17.43 -34.43
N GLY A 207 -26.34 -16.87 -33.75
CA GLY A 207 -25.38 -17.63 -32.94
C GLY A 207 -24.34 -18.46 -33.68
N ILE A 208 -24.62 -18.96 -34.89
CA ILE A 208 -23.69 -19.73 -35.72
C ILE A 208 -23.61 -19.18 -37.15
N ASP A 209 -22.40 -19.01 -37.68
CA ASP A 209 -22.19 -18.67 -39.09
C ASP A 209 -22.03 -19.94 -39.93
N VAL A 210 -23.14 -20.39 -40.52
CA VAL A 210 -23.18 -21.58 -41.38
C VAL A 210 -22.29 -21.39 -42.61
N SER A 211 -22.28 -20.18 -43.19
CA SER A 211 -21.50 -19.90 -44.39
C SER A 211 -19.99 -19.94 -44.11
N GLY A 212 -19.55 -19.39 -42.97
CA GLY A 212 -18.18 -19.43 -42.49
C GLY A 212 -17.73 -20.83 -42.10
N MET A 213 -18.61 -21.64 -41.50
CA MET A 213 -18.32 -23.04 -41.21
C MET A 213 -18.10 -23.87 -42.48
N ILE A 214 -18.95 -23.72 -43.49
CA ILE A 214 -18.80 -24.40 -44.79
C ILE A 214 -17.50 -23.95 -45.48
N ARG A 215 -17.23 -22.64 -45.48
CA ARG A 215 -16.01 -22.06 -46.06
C ARG A 215 -14.75 -22.60 -45.38
N ALA A 216 -14.74 -22.65 -44.05
CA ALA A 216 -13.62 -23.18 -43.29
C ALA A 216 -13.42 -24.69 -43.52
N ALA A 217 -14.50 -25.47 -43.61
CA ALA A 217 -14.44 -26.89 -43.95
C ALA A 217 -13.86 -27.11 -45.35
N TRP A 218 -14.29 -26.32 -46.34
CA TRP A 218 -13.77 -26.39 -47.70
C TRP A 218 -12.28 -26.02 -47.79
N VAL A 219 -11.84 -24.97 -47.09
CA VAL A 219 -10.42 -24.59 -46.99
C VAL A 219 -9.59 -25.67 -46.30
N MET A 220 -10.13 -26.29 -45.23
CA MET A 220 -9.47 -27.38 -44.52
C MET A 220 -9.27 -28.61 -45.42
N LEU A 221 -10.30 -28.97 -46.21
CA LEU A 221 -10.24 -30.06 -47.18
C LEU A 221 -9.23 -29.75 -48.30
N ARG A 222 -9.25 -28.52 -48.84
CA ARG A 222 -8.37 -28.11 -49.94
C ARG A 222 -6.89 -27.98 -49.54
N SER A 223 -6.61 -27.68 -48.28
CA SER A 223 -5.24 -27.51 -47.75
C SER A 223 -4.62 -28.76 -47.15
N GLY A 224 -5.25 -29.93 -47.33
CA GLY A 224 -4.77 -31.19 -46.74
C GLY A 224 -4.74 -31.14 -45.20
N GLY A 225 -5.62 -30.35 -44.56
CA GLY A 225 -5.68 -30.21 -43.11
C GLY A 225 -4.63 -29.30 -42.46
N HIS A 226 -3.71 -28.70 -43.24
CA HIS A 226 -2.59 -27.91 -42.70
C HIS A 226 -2.96 -26.46 -42.34
N THR A 227 -4.07 -25.94 -42.87
CA THR A 227 -4.59 -24.61 -42.48
C THR A 227 -5.97 -24.72 -41.84
N ARG A 228 -6.07 -24.22 -40.59
CA ARG A 228 -7.34 -24.09 -39.85
C ARG A 228 -7.75 -22.63 -39.82
N GLN A 229 -8.79 -22.28 -40.57
CA GLN A 229 -9.43 -20.98 -40.50
C GLN A 229 -10.45 -20.97 -39.34
N GLY A 230 -10.56 -19.87 -38.61
CA GLY A 230 -11.51 -19.75 -37.50
C GLY A 230 -12.95 -19.73 -38.00
N ALA A 231 -13.77 -20.67 -37.53
CA ALA A 231 -15.19 -20.79 -37.90
C ALA A 231 -16.15 -20.51 -36.72
N SER A 232 -15.65 -19.92 -35.62
CA SER A 232 -16.44 -19.72 -34.39
C SER A 232 -16.85 -18.26 -34.23
N THR A 233 -18.14 -18.04 -34.03
CA THR A 233 -18.78 -16.71 -33.84
C THR A 233 -18.47 -16.12 -32.46
N LEU A 234 -18.65 -14.81 -32.26
CA LEU A 234 -18.49 -14.17 -30.96
C LEU A 234 -19.39 -14.81 -29.88
N THR A 235 -20.62 -15.18 -30.24
CA THR A 235 -21.56 -15.85 -29.32
C THR A 235 -21.06 -17.24 -28.91
N GLN A 236 -20.50 -18.01 -29.84
CA GLN A 236 -19.83 -19.29 -29.54
C GLN A 236 -18.60 -19.08 -28.64
N GLN A 237 -17.82 -18.03 -28.90
CA GLN A 237 -16.68 -17.67 -28.07
C GLN A 237 -17.09 -17.28 -26.64
N LEU A 238 -18.23 -16.60 -26.49
CA LEU A 238 -18.81 -16.28 -25.18
C LEU A 238 -19.27 -17.56 -24.45
N ALA A 239 -19.96 -18.47 -25.13
CA ALA A 239 -20.42 -19.73 -24.55
C ALA A 239 -19.26 -20.59 -24.00
N ARG A 240 -18.10 -20.59 -24.69
CA ARG A 240 -16.90 -21.34 -24.25
C ARG A 240 -16.04 -20.63 -23.18
N SER A 241 -16.36 -19.39 -22.80
CA SER A 241 -15.53 -18.56 -21.91
C SER A 241 -15.44 -19.05 -20.44
N GLY A 242 -16.01 -20.22 -20.13
CA GLY A 242 -16.11 -20.78 -18.78
C GLY A 242 -17.37 -20.36 -18.02
N LEU A 243 -18.13 -19.38 -18.55
CA LEU A 243 -19.37 -18.90 -17.97
C LEU A 243 -20.40 -20.01 -17.70
N LEU A 244 -20.60 -20.87 -18.70
CA LEU A 244 -21.62 -21.91 -18.64
C LEU A 244 -21.06 -23.23 -18.06
N GLY A 245 -19.88 -23.18 -17.45
CA GLY A 245 -19.24 -24.32 -16.76
C GLY A 245 -18.86 -25.48 -17.67
N ILE A 246 -18.75 -25.24 -18.97
CA ILE A 246 -18.22 -26.19 -19.93
C ILE A 246 -16.69 -26.14 -19.83
N GLY A 247 -16.04 -27.28 -19.59
CA GLY A 247 -14.59 -27.37 -19.42
C GLY A 247 -13.78 -26.88 -20.63
N LYS A 248 -12.47 -26.66 -20.44
CA LYS A 248 -11.55 -26.15 -21.50
C LYS A 248 -11.11 -27.23 -22.52
N GLU A 249 -11.58 -28.46 -22.38
CA GLU A 249 -11.16 -29.63 -23.17
C GLU A 249 -11.67 -29.59 -24.61
N GLN A 250 -10.85 -29.93 -25.60
CA GLN A 250 -11.27 -29.92 -27.01
C GLN A 250 -12.01 -31.21 -27.41
N THR A 251 -13.23 -31.38 -26.92
CA THR A 251 -14.09 -32.53 -27.28
C THR A 251 -15.21 -32.14 -28.25
N LEU A 252 -15.67 -33.10 -29.07
CA LEU A 252 -16.80 -32.93 -29.98
C LEU A 252 -18.10 -32.60 -29.21
N THR A 253 -18.31 -33.23 -28.05
CA THR A 253 -19.44 -32.97 -27.16
C THR A 253 -19.43 -31.54 -26.64
N ARG A 254 -18.26 -30.99 -26.26
CA ARG A 254 -18.14 -29.56 -25.91
C ARG A 254 -18.54 -28.66 -27.07
N LYS A 255 -18.08 -28.95 -28.29
CA LYS A 255 -18.39 -28.11 -29.46
C LYS A 255 -19.89 -28.12 -29.80
N LEU A 256 -20.57 -29.24 -29.61
CA LEU A 256 -22.03 -29.31 -29.72
C LEU A 256 -22.72 -28.43 -28.67
N ASN A 257 -22.28 -28.50 -27.42
CA ASN A 257 -22.82 -27.66 -26.34
C ASN A 257 -22.57 -26.16 -26.59
N GLU A 258 -21.40 -25.79 -27.09
CA GLU A 258 -21.06 -24.41 -27.48
C GLU A 258 -22.06 -23.86 -28.53
N ILE A 259 -22.42 -24.68 -29.53
CA ILE A 259 -23.40 -24.31 -30.55
C ILE A 259 -24.80 -24.16 -29.95
N LEU A 260 -25.25 -25.13 -29.13
CA LEU A 260 -26.56 -25.07 -28.49
C LEU A 260 -26.69 -23.86 -27.56
N TYR A 261 -25.68 -23.59 -26.75
CA TYR A 261 -25.65 -22.41 -25.91
C TYR A 261 -25.66 -21.12 -26.72
N ALA A 262 -24.90 -21.03 -27.81
CA ALA A 262 -24.92 -19.85 -28.67
C ALA A 262 -26.31 -19.60 -29.25
N LEU A 263 -27.01 -20.65 -29.72
CA LEU A 263 -28.38 -20.56 -30.22
C LEU A 263 -29.36 -20.11 -29.13
N ILE A 264 -29.28 -20.69 -27.93
CA ILE A 264 -30.15 -20.35 -26.80
C ILE A 264 -29.93 -18.89 -26.36
N MET A 265 -28.67 -18.44 -26.31
CA MET A 265 -28.33 -17.07 -25.94
C MET A 265 -28.89 -16.06 -26.94
N GLU A 266 -28.76 -16.32 -28.24
CA GLU A 266 -29.26 -15.47 -29.32
C GLU A 266 -30.78 -15.46 -29.45
N ALA A 267 -31.44 -16.53 -29.01
CA ALA A 267 -32.90 -16.56 -28.91
C ALA A 267 -33.43 -15.74 -27.71
N ARG A 268 -32.62 -15.54 -26.66
CA ARG A 268 -33.04 -14.85 -25.42
C ARG A 268 -32.59 -13.41 -25.31
N TYR A 269 -31.41 -13.10 -25.83
CA TYR A 269 -30.75 -11.82 -25.64
C TYR A 269 -30.47 -11.20 -27.01
N ASP A 270 -30.61 -9.88 -27.07
CA ASP A 270 -30.28 -9.12 -28.27
C ASP A 270 -28.77 -9.06 -28.49
N LYS A 271 -28.37 -8.75 -29.74
CA LYS A 271 -26.97 -8.67 -30.15
C LYS A 271 -26.15 -7.73 -29.30
N ARG A 272 -26.74 -6.62 -28.84
CA ARG A 272 -26.07 -5.64 -27.98
C ARG A 272 -25.71 -6.25 -26.63
N THR A 273 -26.64 -6.94 -25.98
CA THR A 273 -26.40 -7.62 -24.70
C THR A 273 -25.33 -8.71 -24.82
N ILE A 274 -25.35 -9.50 -25.90
CA ILE A 274 -24.35 -10.54 -26.15
C ILE A 274 -22.97 -9.93 -26.33
N LEU A 275 -22.87 -8.86 -27.10
CA LEU A 275 -21.59 -8.18 -27.34
C LEU A 275 -21.07 -7.50 -26.08
N GLU A 276 -21.93 -6.86 -25.30
CA GLU A 276 -21.57 -6.28 -23.99
C GLU A 276 -21.05 -7.35 -23.02
N ALA A 277 -21.75 -8.49 -22.91
CA ALA A 277 -21.30 -9.61 -22.09
C ALA A 277 -19.97 -10.17 -22.58
N TYR A 278 -19.77 -10.26 -23.90
CA TYR A 278 -18.51 -10.69 -24.50
C TYR A 278 -17.35 -9.76 -24.13
N LEU A 279 -17.53 -8.45 -24.33
CA LEU A 279 -16.54 -7.43 -24.04
C LEU A 279 -16.14 -7.44 -22.56
N ASN A 280 -17.02 -7.83 -21.65
CA ASN A 280 -16.74 -7.92 -20.22
C ASN A 280 -16.16 -9.28 -19.77
N GLN A 281 -16.34 -10.34 -20.56
CA GLN A 281 -15.96 -11.72 -20.18
C GLN A 281 -14.69 -12.23 -20.87
N VAL A 282 -14.33 -11.65 -22.02
CA VAL A 282 -13.20 -12.12 -22.83
C VAL A 282 -11.89 -12.14 -22.02
N TYR A 283 -11.19 -13.26 -22.05
CA TYR A 283 -9.90 -13.41 -21.38
C TYR A 283 -8.82 -12.67 -22.17
N LEU A 284 -8.04 -11.81 -21.51
CA LEU A 284 -7.07 -10.93 -22.17
C LEU A 284 -5.66 -11.00 -21.58
N GLY A 285 -5.44 -11.75 -20.50
CA GLY A 285 -4.13 -11.95 -19.93
C GLY A 285 -4.16 -12.60 -18.56
N GLN A 286 -2.97 -12.94 -18.05
CA GLN A 286 -2.78 -13.50 -16.71
C GLN A 286 -1.80 -12.62 -15.93
N ARG A 287 -2.05 -12.46 -14.63
CA ARG A 287 -1.08 -11.91 -13.69
C ARG A 287 -0.93 -12.83 -12.48
N GLY A 288 0.18 -13.57 -12.42
CA GLY A 288 0.38 -14.56 -11.36
C GLY A 288 -0.77 -15.56 -11.32
N GLY A 289 -1.45 -15.68 -10.18
CA GLY A 289 -2.65 -16.52 -10.01
C GLY A 289 -3.96 -15.91 -10.54
N GLN A 290 -3.96 -14.66 -11.00
CA GLN A 290 -5.17 -13.91 -11.33
C GLN A 290 -5.40 -13.77 -12.84
N ALA A 291 -6.61 -14.08 -13.30
CA ALA A 291 -7.01 -13.95 -14.70
C ALA A 291 -7.57 -12.56 -14.98
N ILE A 292 -7.15 -11.94 -16.09
CA ILE A 292 -7.63 -10.63 -16.55
C ILE A 292 -8.73 -10.84 -17.58
N HIS A 293 -9.97 -10.49 -17.20
CA HIS A 293 -11.15 -10.61 -18.04
C HIS A 293 -11.74 -9.24 -18.37
N GLY A 294 -12.23 -9.12 -19.60
CA GLY A 294 -12.91 -7.95 -20.12
C GLY A 294 -11.97 -6.88 -20.67
N VAL A 295 -12.41 -6.21 -21.73
CA VAL A 295 -11.63 -5.23 -22.50
C VAL A 295 -11.17 -4.05 -21.66
N SER A 296 -11.99 -3.59 -20.71
CA SER A 296 -11.59 -2.47 -19.83
C SER A 296 -10.46 -2.88 -18.88
N SER A 297 -10.53 -4.06 -18.27
CA SER A 297 -9.46 -4.58 -17.42
C SER A 297 -8.20 -4.83 -18.24
N GLY A 298 -8.35 -5.35 -19.47
CA GLY A 298 -7.24 -5.57 -20.40
C GLY A 298 -6.54 -4.28 -20.81
N ALA A 299 -7.30 -3.22 -21.10
CA ALA A 299 -6.74 -1.90 -21.43
C ALA A 299 -5.91 -1.32 -20.29
N GLU A 300 -6.41 -1.45 -19.06
CA GLU A 300 -5.69 -1.00 -17.87
C GLU A 300 -4.46 -1.88 -17.59
N PHE A 301 -4.58 -3.20 -17.70
CA PHE A 301 -3.49 -4.15 -17.44
C PHE A 301 -2.32 -4.03 -18.43
N TRP A 302 -2.62 -3.87 -19.72
CA TRP A 302 -1.60 -3.79 -20.77
C TRP A 302 -1.07 -2.39 -20.99
N PHE A 303 -1.93 -1.37 -20.88
CA PHE A 303 -1.57 0.00 -21.28
C PHE A 303 -1.67 1.02 -20.14
N GLY A 304 -2.29 0.68 -19.00
CA GLY A 304 -2.59 1.64 -17.93
C GLY A 304 -3.56 2.73 -18.38
N ARG A 305 -4.52 2.40 -19.26
CA ARG A 305 -5.43 3.36 -19.91
C ARG A 305 -6.89 2.96 -19.78
N ASP A 306 -7.76 3.95 -19.68
CA ASP A 306 -9.19 3.80 -19.95
C ASP A 306 -9.44 3.55 -21.44
N LEU A 307 -10.48 2.78 -21.76
CA LEU A 307 -10.87 2.44 -23.13
C LEU A 307 -11.00 3.68 -24.02
N GLY A 308 -11.68 4.73 -23.54
CA GLY A 308 -11.89 5.99 -24.27
C GLY A 308 -10.62 6.77 -24.61
N SER A 309 -9.46 6.41 -24.03
CA SER A 309 -8.17 7.09 -24.25
C SER A 309 -7.16 6.24 -25.01
N MET A 310 -7.59 5.10 -25.53
CA MET A 310 -6.74 4.18 -26.27
C MET A 310 -6.47 4.70 -27.68
N THR A 311 -5.24 4.52 -28.15
CA THR A 311 -4.89 4.78 -29.55
C THR A 311 -5.18 3.57 -30.42
N SER A 312 -5.28 3.77 -31.74
CA SER A 312 -5.69 2.75 -32.71
C SER A 312 -4.79 1.51 -32.72
N GLU A 313 -3.48 1.68 -32.52
CA GLU A 313 -2.52 0.58 -32.35
C GLU A 313 -2.73 -0.22 -31.05
N GLN A 314 -3.20 0.42 -29.98
CA GLN A 314 -3.49 -0.23 -28.70
C GLN A 314 -4.82 -1.00 -28.78
N VAL A 315 -5.82 -0.42 -29.44
CA VAL A 315 -7.10 -1.10 -29.76
C VAL A 315 -6.83 -2.34 -30.61
N ALA A 316 -6.00 -2.21 -31.66
CA ALA A 316 -5.63 -3.33 -32.52
C ALA A 316 -4.89 -4.44 -31.76
N LEU A 317 -3.99 -4.08 -30.83
CA LEU A 317 -3.31 -5.07 -30.00
C LEU A 317 -4.28 -5.78 -29.06
N LEU A 318 -5.20 -5.03 -28.43
CA LEU A 318 -6.21 -5.61 -27.52
C LEU A 318 -7.13 -6.60 -28.25
N ILE A 319 -7.60 -6.26 -29.45
CA ILE A 319 -8.36 -7.17 -30.32
C ILE A 319 -7.49 -8.38 -30.71
N GLY A 320 -6.22 -8.15 -31.04
CA GLY A 320 -5.28 -9.20 -31.40
C GLY A 320 -5.09 -10.25 -30.31
N LEU A 321 -5.10 -9.83 -29.03
CA LEU A 321 -4.95 -10.68 -27.86
C LEU A 321 -6.11 -11.65 -27.65
N VAL A 322 -7.33 -11.28 -28.05
CA VAL A 322 -8.55 -12.11 -27.90
C VAL A 322 -8.36 -13.52 -28.44
N LYS A 323 -7.69 -13.66 -29.58
CA LYS A 323 -7.43 -14.95 -30.22
C LYS A 323 -6.59 -15.90 -29.36
N GLY A 324 -5.70 -15.37 -28.52
CA GLY A 324 -4.79 -16.17 -27.72
C GLY A 324 -3.91 -15.33 -26.80
N PRO A 325 -4.39 -14.90 -25.63
CA PRO A 325 -3.69 -13.93 -24.79
C PRO A 325 -2.30 -14.36 -24.33
N SER A 326 -2.13 -15.64 -24.01
CA SER A 326 -0.83 -16.18 -23.57
C SER A 326 0.15 -16.40 -24.73
N TYR A 327 -0.36 -16.64 -25.94
CA TYR A 327 0.48 -16.88 -27.13
C TYR A 327 0.98 -15.57 -27.74
N TYR A 328 0.13 -14.53 -27.71
CA TYR A 328 0.41 -13.18 -28.17
C TYR A 328 0.79 -12.23 -27.03
N ASP A 329 1.27 -12.76 -25.90
CA ASP A 329 1.67 -11.95 -24.75
C ASP A 329 2.76 -10.94 -25.16
N PRO A 330 2.51 -9.62 -25.09
CA PRO A 330 3.42 -8.60 -25.59
C PRO A 330 4.67 -8.41 -24.72
N ARG A 331 4.67 -8.89 -23.46
CA ARG A 331 5.85 -8.86 -22.58
C ARG A 331 6.73 -10.08 -22.81
N ARG A 332 6.12 -11.25 -23.00
CA ARG A 332 6.84 -12.53 -23.17
C ARG A 332 7.25 -12.80 -24.62
N TYR A 333 6.42 -12.41 -25.58
CA TYR A 333 6.56 -12.68 -27.02
C TYR A 333 6.26 -11.43 -27.86
N PRO A 334 7.06 -10.36 -27.75
CA PRO A 334 6.78 -9.07 -28.38
C PRO A 334 6.65 -9.15 -29.91
N GLU A 335 7.46 -9.96 -30.59
CA GLU A 335 7.40 -10.10 -32.06
C GLU A 335 6.05 -10.65 -32.52
N ARG A 336 5.57 -11.73 -31.89
CA ARG A 336 4.26 -12.32 -32.22
C ARG A 336 3.12 -11.35 -31.96
N ALA A 337 3.21 -10.59 -30.87
CA ALA A 337 2.22 -9.57 -30.54
C ALA A 337 2.21 -8.43 -31.57
N LEU A 338 3.39 -8.01 -32.04
CA LEU A 338 3.56 -6.99 -33.06
C LEU A 338 2.94 -7.40 -34.39
N ASP A 339 3.25 -8.61 -34.85
CA ASP A 339 2.70 -9.17 -36.09
C ASP A 339 1.18 -9.30 -36.01
N ARG A 340 0.67 -9.78 -34.87
CA ARG A 340 -0.78 -9.92 -34.66
C ARG A 340 -1.49 -8.58 -34.63
N ARG A 341 -0.93 -7.57 -33.96
CA ARG A 341 -1.45 -6.20 -33.96
C ARG A 341 -1.45 -5.61 -35.37
N ASN A 342 -0.37 -5.78 -36.12
CA ASN A 342 -0.25 -5.26 -37.48
C ASN A 342 -1.25 -5.93 -38.44
N PHE A 343 -1.48 -7.23 -38.28
CA PHE A 343 -2.56 -7.95 -38.99
C PHE A 343 -3.94 -7.33 -38.68
N VAL A 344 -4.23 -7.04 -37.41
CA VAL A 344 -5.48 -6.39 -37.02
C VAL A 344 -5.59 -4.99 -37.63
N LEU A 345 -4.54 -4.17 -37.55
CA LEU A 345 -4.50 -2.85 -38.19
C LEU A 345 -4.82 -2.93 -39.70
N GLY A 346 -4.30 -3.95 -40.40
CA GLY A 346 -4.62 -4.20 -41.80
C GLY A 346 -6.11 -4.46 -42.02
N LYS A 347 -6.75 -5.26 -41.16
CA LYS A 347 -8.19 -5.54 -41.20
C LYS A 347 -9.04 -4.29 -40.89
N LEU A 348 -8.61 -3.46 -39.95
CA LEU A 348 -9.26 -2.19 -39.66
C LEU A 348 -9.19 -1.25 -40.87
N ARG A 349 -8.06 -1.23 -41.59
CA ARG A 349 -7.88 -0.44 -42.81
C ARG A 349 -8.75 -0.96 -43.97
N GLU A 350 -8.76 -2.27 -44.21
CA GLU A 350 -9.62 -2.92 -45.23
C GLU A 350 -11.11 -2.64 -45.00
N SER A 351 -11.51 -2.50 -43.73
CA SER A 351 -12.90 -2.22 -43.33
C SER A 351 -13.22 -0.72 -43.25
N ASN A 352 -12.31 0.15 -43.71
CA ASN A 352 -12.43 1.62 -43.65
C ASN A 352 -12.63 2.20 -42.23
N LEU A 353 -12.20 1.49 -41.18
CA LEU A 353 -12.28 1.97 -39.79
C LEU A 353 -11.15 2.93 -39.42
N ILE A 354 -10.04 2.90 -40.17
CA ILE A 354 -8.92 3.83 -40.04
C ILE A 354 -8.45 4.30 -41.43
N ASP A 355 -7.95 5.54 -41.49
CA ASP A 355 -7.43 6.10 -42.74
C ASP A 355 -5.99 5.63 -43.06
N ALA A 356 -5.45 6.01 -44.24
CA ALA A 356 -4.10 5.62 -44.64
C ALA A 356 -2.99 6.31 -43.84
N ALA A 357 -3.24 7.53 -43.34
CA ALA A 357 -2.27 8.28 -42.54
C ALA A 357 -2.18 7.67 -41.15
N GLU A 358 -3.33 7.39 -40.53
CA GLU A 358 -3.46 6.73 -39.26
C GLU A 358 -2.92 5.30 -39.28
N TYR A 359 -3.19 4.52 -40.34
CA TYR A 359 -2.63 3.18 -40.49
C TYR A 359 -1.08 3.20 -40.49
N ARG A 360 -0.46 4.11 -41.24
CA ARG A 360 1.00 4.26 -41.27
C ARG A 360 1.57 4.69 -39.92
N ARG A 361 0.91 5.64 -39.24
CA ARG A 361 1.27 6.07 -37.88
C ARG A 361 1.19 4.90 -36.89
N ALA A 362 0.10 4.14 -36.92
CA ALA A 362 -0.16 3.02 -36.02
C ALA A 362 0.82 1.85 -36.22
N LEU A 363 1.20 1.56 -37.47
CA LEU A 363 2.22 0.54 -37.78
C LEU A 363 3.60 0.90 -37.21
N ALA A 364 3.99 2.17 -37.29
CA ALA A 364 5.27 2.66 -36.80
C ALA A 364 5.34 2.77 -35.27
N ALA A 365 4.19 2.78 -34.59
CA ALA A 365 4.15 2.88 -33.14
C ALA A 365 4.67 1.58 -32.46
N PRO A 366 5.40 1.68 -31.34
CA PRO A 366 5.77 0.51 -30.54
C PRO A 366 4.52 -0.14 -29.91
N LEU A 367 4.66 -1.34 -29.34
CA LEU A 367 3.54 -2.04 -28.68
C LEU A 367 2.92 -1.22 -27.53
N GLY A 368 3.66 -0.28 -26.95
CA GLY A 368 3.14 0.61 -25.91
C GLY A 368 2.83 -0.09 -24.58
N VAL A 369 3.42 -1.27 -24.36
CA VAL A 369 3.27 -2.07 -23.12
C VAL A 369 4.48 -1.85 -22.21
N PRO A 370 4.29 -1.44 -20.94
CA PRO A 370 5.37 -1.33 -19.97
C PRO A 370 6.09 -2.68 -19.72
N LYS A 371 7.43 -2.63 -19.60
CA LYS A 371 8.28 -3.82 -19.33
C LYS A 371 7.94 -4.48 -17.99
N GLU A 372 7.71 -3.67 -16.97
CA GLU A 372 7.12 -4.12 -15.71
C GLU A 372 5.65 -3.67 -15.67
N PRO A 373 4.71 -4.52 -15.20
CA PRO A 373 3.36 -4.05 -14.88
C PRO A 373 3.48 -2.81 -14.00
N GLY A 374 2.94 -1.67 -14.44
CA GLY A 374 3.13 -0.39 -13.75
C GLY A 374 2.64 -0.40 -12.30
N LEU A 375 2.93 0.68 -11.56
CA LEU A 375 2.40 0.97 -10.21
C LEU A 375 0.88 0.77 -10.07
N VAL A 376 0.15 0.80 -11.18
CA VAL A 376 -1.31 0.61 -11.36
C VAL A 376 -1.75 -0.87 -11.18
N ALA A 377 -0.83 -1.78 -10.88
CA ALA A 377 -1.16 -3.19 -10.63
C ALA A 377 -2.04 -3.34 -9.37
N ALA A 378 -3.32 -3.73 -9.57
CA ALA A 378 -4.22 -4.12 -8.48
C ALA A 378 -3.51 -5.08 -7.49
N ASN A 379 -3.50 -4.80 -6.19
CA ASN A 379 -2.93 -5.65 -5.13
C ASN A 379 -1.39 -5.68 -5.03
N ARG A 380 -0.69 -4.59 -5.39
CA ARG A 380 0.76 -4.44 -5.18
C ARG A 380 1.20 -4.39 -3.71
N PHE A 381 0.28 -4.11 -2.79
CA PHE A 381 0.58 -3.78 -1.39
C PHE A 381 0.00 -4.80 -0.40
N PRO A 382 0.43 -6.07 -0.43
CA PRO A 382 -0.24 -7.15 0.29
C PRO A 382 -0.36 -6.90 1.81
N ALA A 383 0.68 -6.35 2.44
CA ALA A 383 0.67 -6.05 3.88
C ALA A 383 -0.32 -4.94 4.26
N TYR A 384 -0.47 -3.91 3.42
CA TYR A 384 -1.44 -2.85 3.64
C TYR A 384 -2.87 -3.36 3.42
N ILE A 385 -3.08 -4.16 2.36
CA ILE A 385 -4.40 -4.74 2.05
C ILE A 385 -4.85 -5.75 3.11
N ASP A 386 -3.92 -6.52 3.69
CA ASP A 386 -4.21 -7.37 4.85
C ASP A 386 -4.72 -6.52 6.04
N LEU A 387 -4.06 -5.39 6.36
CA LEU A 387 -4.53 -4.48 7.40
C LEU A 387 -5.93 -3.90 7.10
N VAL A 388 -6.19 -3.49 5.85
CA VAL A 388 -7.51 -3.02 5.41
C VAL A 388 -8.58 -4.11 5.59
N ARG A 389 -8.28 -5.35 5.21
CA ARG A 389 -9.20 -6.49 5.38
C ARG A 389 -9.52 -6.75 6.84
N ARG A 390 -8.51 -6.74 7.73
CA ARG A 390 -8.71 -6.92 9.18
C ARG A 390 -9.60 -5.85 9.78
N GLN A 391 -9.40 -4.58 9.40
CA GLN A 391 -10.24 -3.50 9.88
C GLN A 391 -11.69 -3.62 9.38
N LEU A 392 -11.89 -3.96 8.11
CA LEU A 392 -13.23 -4.10 7.53
C LEU A 392 -13.98 -5.35 7.99
N ALA A 393 -13.27 -6.43 8.33
CA ALA A 393 -13.87 -7.70 8.76
C ALA A 393 -14.73 -7.58 10.03
N HIS A 394 -14.53 -6.52 10.83
CA HIS A 394 -15.38 -6.24 11.98
C HIS A 394 -16.81 -5.81 11.59
N ASP A 395 -16.94 -5.14 10.45
CA ASP A 395 -18.16 -4.43 10.05
C ASP A 395 -18.85 -5.02 8.82
N TYR A 396 -18.09 -5.70 7.97
CA TYR A 396 -18.58 -6.25 6.71
C TYR A 396 -18.24 -7.73 6.60
N PRO A 397 -19.21 -8.61 6.32
CA PRO A 397 -18.91 -10.00 6.01
C PRO A 397 -18.10 -10.07 4.71
N GLU A 398 -17.23 -11.07 4.62
CA GLU A 398 -16.31 -11.23 3.49
C GLU A 398 -17.04 -11.28 2.13
N SER A 399 -18.23 -11.90 2.08
CA SER A 399 -19.05 -11.98 0.86
C SER A 399 -19.50 -10.61 0.33
N VAL A 400 -19.79 -9.65 1.22
CA VAL A 400 -20.20 -8.29 0.84
C VAL A 400 -18.99 -7.50 0.32
N LEU A 401 -17.84 -7.61 0.99
CA LEU A 401 -16.59 -6.98 0.54
C LEU A 401 -16.17 -7.45 -0.86
N GLN A 402 -16.56 -8.66 -1.26
CA GLN A 402 -16.12 -9.27 -2.51
C GLN A 402 -17.05 -8.98 -3.71
N GLY A 403 -18.31 -8.64 -3.49
CA GLY A 403 -19.33 -8.58 -4.57
C GLY A 403 -20.22 -7.35 -4.60
N ALA A 404 -20.13 -6.43 -3.63
CA ALA A 404 -21.06 -5.30 -3.53
C ALA A 404 -20.66 -4.04 -4.32
N GLY A 405 -19.54 -4.06 -5.05
CA GLY A 405 -19.08 -2.92 -5.85
C GLY A 405 -18.70 -1.68 -5.06
N MET A 406 -18.32 -1.84 -3.79
CA MET A 406 -18.02 -0.71 -2.91
C MET A 406 -16.71 -0.01 -3.30
N SER A 407 -16.57 1.24 -2.86
CA SER A 407 -15.29 1.95 -2.88
C SER A 407 -14.77 2.13 -1.46
N VAL A 408 -13.66 1.47 -1.14
CA VAL A 408 -12.95 1.58 0.14
C VAL A 408 -11.89 2.68 -0.01
N LEU A 409 -12.02 3.75 0.76
CA LEU A 409 -11.10 4.87 0.79
C LEU A 409 -10.15 4.68 1.98
N THR A 410 -8.84 4.70 1.75
CA THR A 410 -7.80 4.42 2.76
C THR A 410 -6.91 5.62 3.04
N GLY A 411 -6.11 5.55 4.11
CA GLY A 411 -5.06 6.53 4.44
C GLY A 411 -3.76 6.34 3.63
N MET A 412 -3.65 5.28 2.82
CA MET A 412 -2.39 4.89 2.18
C MET A 412 -1.81 6.01 1.30
N SER A 413 -0.56 6.40 1.53
CA SER A 413 0.19 7.29 0.63
C SER A 413 1.07 6.46 -0.31
N PRO A 414 0.81 6.47 -1.63
CA PRO A 414 1.67 5.83 -2.61
C PRO A 414 3.15 6.20 -2.49
N SER A 415 3.49 7.48 -2.28
CA SER A 415 4.89 7.88 -2.13
C SER A 415 5.50 7.38 -0.83
N ALA A 416 4.77 7.47 0.29
CA ALA A 416 5.28 7.04 1.59
C ALA A 416 5.50 5.51 1.61
N GLN A 417 4.59 4.73 1.03
CA GLN A 417 4.74 3.29 0.85
C GLN A 417 5.98 2.98 -0.01
N ALA A 418 6.13 3.62 -1.18
CA ALA A 418 7.26 3.37 -2.06
C ALA A 418 8.61 3.69 -1.39
N TYR A 419 8.69 4.76 -0.59
CA TYR A 419 9.89 5.09 0.17
C TYR A 419 10.15 4.13 1.33
N ALA A 420 9.11 3.68 2.04
CA ALA A 420 9.20 2.66 3.09
C ALA A 420 9.69 1.31 2.56
N GLU A 421 9.07 0.79 1.51
CA GLU A 421 9.48 -0.45 0.83
C GLU A 421 10.93 -0.37 0.37
N GLY A 422 11.27 0.71 -0.34
CA GLY A 422 12.63 0.91 -0.82
C GLY A 422 13.66 1.02 0.32
N ALA A 423 13.30 1.65 1.44
CA ALA A 423 14.19 1.76 2.60
C ALA A 423 14.43 0.40 3.25
N VAL A 424 13.38 -0.42 3.44
CA VAL A 424 13.50 -1.78 3.96
C VAL A 424 14.38 -2.63 3.06
N THR A 425 14.10 -2.69 1.75
CA THR A 425 14.87 -3.51 0.80
C THR A 425 16.34 -3.10 0.75
N ARG A 426 16.63 -1.79 0.70
CA ARG A 426 18.03 -1.30 0.69
C ARG A 426 18.76 -1.62 1.98
N THR A 427 18.13 -1.40 3.14
CA THR A 427 18.77 -1.65 4.42
C THR A 427 19.03 -3.14 4.62
N ILE A 428 18.06 -4.02 4.34
CA ILE A 428 18.25 -5.47 4.41
C ILE A 428 19.43 -5.87 3.52
N LYS A 429 19.42 -5.48 2.24
CA LYS A 429 20.52 -5.79 1.31
C LYS A 429 21.89 -5.29 1.78
N SER A 430 21.94 -4.15 2.47
CA SER A 430 23.20 -3.60 3.01
C SER A 430 23.72 -4.33 4.26
N LEU A 431 22.83 -5.00 4.98
CA LEU A 431 23.15 -5.74 6.21
C LEU A 431 23.34 -7.24 5.95
N GLU A 432 22.83 -7.72 4.81
CA GLU A 432 23.03 -9.07 4.29
C GLU A 432 24.52 -9.33 4.01
N GLY A 433 25.02 -10.43 4.57
CA GLY A 433 26.41 -10.86 4.47
C GLY A 433 26.94 -11.43 5.78
N GLY A 434 27.97 -12.28 5.68
CA GLY A 434 28.58 -12.96 6.83
C GLY A 434 27.75 -14.16 7.34
N LYS A 435 27.89 -14.49 8.63
CA LYS A 435 27.15 -15.58 9.32
C LYS A 435 25.76 -15.15 9.84
N ARG A 436 25.18 -14.05 9.34
CA ARG A 436 23.90 -13.53 9.84
C ARG A 436 22.72 -14.33 9.29
N PRO A 437 21.66 -14.56 10.08
CA PRO A 437 20.44 -15.17 9.58
C PRO A 437 19.70 -14.24 8.61
N PRO A 438 18.81 -14.78 7.75
CA PRO A 438 17.98 -13.98 6.85
C PRO A 438 17.14 -12.96 7.63
N LEU A 439 17.36 -11.68 7.32
CA LEU A 439 16.67 -10.59 7.99
C LEU A 439 15.26 -10.37 7.43
N GLN A 440 14.38 -9.95 8.32
CA GLN A 440 13.00 -9.55 8.10
C GLN A 440 12.75 -8.17 8.70
N ALA A 441 11.68 -7.52 8.26
CA ALA A 441 11.26 -6.23 8.78
C ALA A 441 9.73 -6.14 8.90
N GLY A 442 9.31 -5.32 9.84
CA GLY A 442 7.93 -4.92 10.07
C GLY A 442 7.90 -3.41 10.30
N LEU A 443 7.08 -2.69 9.55
CA LEU A 443 7.04 -1.23 9.59
C LEU A 443 5.61 -0.73 9.50
N VAL A 444 5.28 0.25 10.34
CA VAL A 444 4.07 1.06 10.24
C VAL A 444 4.47 2.54 10.24
N LEU A 445 3.96 3.28 9.25
CA LEU A 445 4.12 4.72 9.12
C LEU A 445 2.74 5.36 9.17
N THR A 446 2.58 6.39 9.99
CA THR A 446 1.31 7.09 10.22
C THR A 446 1.47 8.60 10.05
N ASP A 447 0.36 9.26 9.79
CA ASP A 447 0.22 10.71 9.91
C ASP A 447 0.01 11.08 11.39
N VAL A 448 0.75 12.08 11.90
CA VAL A 448 0.71 12.42 13.33
C VAL A 448 -0.55 13.19 13.73
N HIS A 449 -1.24 13.82 12.78
CA HIS A 449 -2.38 14.70 13.04
C HIS A 449 -3.71 13.97 13.07
N ASN A 450 -3.86 12.88 12.31
CA ASN A 450 -5.13 12.16 12.23
C ASN A 450 -5.01 10.64 12.48
N GLY A 451 -3.80 10.08 12.60
CA GLY A 451 -3.62 8.65 12.84
C GLY A 451 -3.90 7.77 11.61
N ASP A 452 -3.99 8.34 10.41
CA ASP A 452 -4.07 7.58 9.16
C ASP A 452 -2.80 6.73 9.02
N VAL A 453 -2.97 5.45 8.73
CA VAL A 453 -1.85 4.57 8.38
C VAL A 453 -1.48 4.84 6.93
N LEU A 454 -0.31 5.46 6.72
CA LEU A 454 0.16 5.90 5.40
C LEU A 454 0.93 4.80 4.66
N ALA A 455 1.68 3.97 5.38
CA ALA A 455 2.43 2.86 4.80
C ALA A 455 2.60 1.68 5.77
N VAL A 456 2.63 0.47 5.22
CA VAL A 456 2.84 -0.78 5.96
C VAL A 456 3.78 -1.68 5.17
N VAL A 457 4.84 -2.17 5.81
CA VAL A 457 5.74 -3.19 5.25
C VAL A 457 5.78 -4.37 6.21
N GLY A 458 5.34 -5.55 5.76
CA GLY A 458 5.24 -6.75 6.59
C GLY A 458 6.29 -7.84 6.32
N SER A 459 7.16 -7.64 5.32
CA SER A 459 8.12 -8.64 4.84
C SER A 459 9.32 -7.98 4.18
N ARG A 460 10.45 -8.70 4.12
CA ARG A 460 11.58 -8.36 3.24
C ARG A 460 11.18 -8.32 1.75
N ASP A 461 10.27 -9.21 1.36
CA ASP A 461 9.77 -9.36 -0.01
C ASP A 461 8.43 -8.63 -0.09
N VAL A 462 8.52 -7.30 -0.21
CA VAL A 462 7.40 -6.36 -0.05
C VAL A 462 6.22 -6.59 -1.00
N SER A 463 6.47 -7.20 -2.15
CA SER A 463 5.48 -7.47 -3.20
C SER A 463 4.76 -8.81 -3.04
N GLN A 464 5.23 -9.69 -2.15
CA GLN A 464 4.66 -11.03 -1.99
C GLN A 464 3.69 -11.06 -0.81
N PRO A 465 2.49 -11.65 -0.97
CA PRO A 465 1.62 -11.92 0.17
C PRO A 465 2.26 -12.96 1.09
N GLY A 466 1.97 -12.86 2.39
CA GLY A 466 2.51 -13.77 3.39
C GLY A 466 2.29 -13.26 4.81
N PHE A 467 3.11 -13.76 5.74
CA PHE A 467 3.05 -13.38 7.15
C PHE A 467 3.32 -11.88 7.34
N ASN A 468 2.33 -11.14 7.81
CA ASN A 468 2.41 -9.68 7.91
C ASN A 468 3.05 -9.26 9.24
N ARG A 469 4.37 -9.12 9.26
CA ARG A 469 5.14 -8.81 10.49
C ARG A 469 4.85 -7.44 11.09
N ALA A 470 4.25 -6.53 10.32
CA ALA A 470 3.84 -5.23 10.87
C ALA A 470 2.70 -5.36 11.90
N VAL A 471 1.88 -6.41 11.80
CA VAL A 471 0.70 -6.60 12.65
C VAL A 471 0.72 -7.92 13.44
N GLU A 472 1.27 -9.00 12.87
CA GLU A 472 1.24 -10.34 13.46
C GLU A 472 2.49 -10.69 14.28
N ALA A 473 3.67 -10.15 13.93
CA ALA A 473 4.89 -10.51 14.63
C ALA A 473 4.92 -9.89 16.03
N GLN A 474 4.76 -10.71 17.05
CA GLN A 474 4.93 -10.32 18.44
C GLN A 474 6.39 -10.48 18.81
N ARG A 475 7.06 -9.37 19.12
CA ARG A 475 8.50 -9.33 19.41
C ARG A 475 8.78 -8.46 20.64
N PRO A 476 9.77 -8.82 21.48
CA PRO A 476 10.05 -8.02 22.66
C PRO A 476 10.43 -6.59 22.27
N VAL A 477 9.77 -5.60 22.86
CA VAL A 477 9.92 -4.19 22.46
C VAL A 477 11.14 -3.51 23.07
N GLY A 478 11.64 -4.06 24.19
CA GLY A 478 12.81 -3.55 24.90
C GLY A 478 12.65 -2.07 25.28
N SER A 479 13.71 -1.28 25.06
CA SER A 479 13.76 0.11 25.53
C SER A 479 12.71 1.08 24.94
N LEU A 480 11.80 0.62 24.06
CA LEU A 480 10.70 1.43 23.54
C LEU A 480 9.65 1.79 24.61
N LEU A 481 9.56 1.10 25.76
CA LEU A 481 8.63 1.49 26.84
C LEU A 481 9.19 2.55 27.79
N LYS A 482 10.51 2.81 27.76
CA LYS A 482 11.13 3.78 28.66
C LYS A 482 10.48 5.17 28.61
N PRO A 483 10.16 5.77 27.45
CA PRO A 483 9.52 7.09 27.41
C PRO A 483 8.24 7.16 28.25
N PHE A 484 7.48 6.07 28.34
CA PHE A 484 6.24 5.99 29.13
C PHE A 484 6.50 5.84 30.64
N VAL A 485 7.62 5.23 31.02
CA VAL A 485 8.10 5.25 32.42
C VAL A 485 8.41 6.68 32.85
N TYR A 486 9.18 7.41 32.02
CA TYR A 486 9.52 8.81 32.29
C TYR A 486 8.27 9.70 32.20
N LEU A 487 7.30 9.39 31.34
CA LEU A 487 6.04 10.10 31.25
C LEU A 487 5.26 10.04 32.57
N LEU A 488 5.15 8.84 33.16
CA LEU A 488 4.51 8.67 34.47
C LEU A 488 5.26 9.41 35.59
N ALA A 489 6.59 9.48 35.52
CA ALA A 489 7.37 10.24 36.50
C ALA A 489 7.07 11.73 36.38
N LEU A 490 7.15 12.28 35.15
CA LEU A 490 6.92 13.69 34.86
C LEU A 490 5.47 14.14 35.07
N ALA A 491 4.52 13.21 35.14
CA ALA A 491 3.16 13.48 35.59
C ALA A 491 3.06 13.84 37.09
N SER A 492 4.14 13.70 37.86
CA SER A 492 4.28 14.21 39.24
C SER A 492 5.32 15.36 39.29
N PRO A 493 4.96 16.56 38.83
CA PRO A 493 5.91 17.68 38.67
C PRO A 493 6.47 18.23 39.99
N ASP A 494 5.84 17.90 41.12
CA ASP A 494 6.33 18.15 42.47
C ASP A 494 7.58 17.32 42.84
N ARG A 495 7.82 16.20 42.15
CA ARG A 495 8.93 15.28 42.43
C ARG A 495 9.90 15.15 41.27
N TRP A 496 9.41 15.22 40.03
CA TRP A 496 10.19 14.90 38.85
C TRP A 496 10.15 16.02 37.83
N SER A 497 11.32 16.31 37.26
CA SER A 497 11.52 17.13 36.08
C SER A 497 12.57 16.49 35.19
N LEU A 498 12.72 16.98 33.96
CA LEU A 498 13.82 16.57 33.08
C LEU A 498 15.20 16.92 33.67
N ALA A 499 15.27 17.87 34.59
CA ALA A 499 16.46 18.27 35.32
C ALA A 499 16.71 17.42 36.59
N SER A 500 15.79 16.55 37.01
CA SER A 500 15.98 15.75 38.24
C SER A 500 17.21 14.85 38.12
N TRP A 501 17.96 14.72 39.21
CA TRP A 501 19.07 13.78 39.31
C TRP A 501 18.58 12.35 39.57
N VAL A 502 19.17 11.37 38.91
CA VAL A 502 18.86 9.94 39.02
C VAL A 502 20.15 9.15 39.19
N ASP A 503 20.16 8.22 40.13
CA ASP A 503 21.28 7.31 40.34
C ASP A 503 21.25 6.14 39.32
N ASP A 504 22.34 5.98 38.59
CA ASP A 504 22.60 4.91 37.62
C ASP A 504 23.61 3.87 38.17
N SER A 505 23.77 3.78 39.49
CA SER A 505 24.53 2.70 40.13
C SER A 505 23.80 1.34 40.05
N PRO A 506 24.47 0.20 40.30
CA PRO A 506 23.85 -1.12 40.28
C PRO A 506 22.57 -1.21 41.13
N VAL A 507 21.51 -1.75 40.52
CA VAL A 507 20.19 -1.91 41.14
C VAL A 507 19.81 -3.38 41.20
N THR A 508 19.27 -3.80 42.34
CA THR A 508 18.72 -5.14 42.55
C THR A 508 17.29 -4.99 43.07
N VAL A 509 16.34 -5.58 42.34
CA VAL A 509 14.93 -5.62 42.70
C VAL A 509 14.59 -7.01 43.21
N GLN A 510 14.01 -7.10 44.40
CA GLN A 510 13.48 -8.35 44.93
C GLN A 510 12.16 -8.70 44.21
N LEU A 511 12.13 -9.87 43.59
CA LEU A 511 10.94 -10.43 42.97
C LEU A 511 10.23 -11.40 43.94
N GLY A 512 9.00 -11.78 43.60
CA GLY A 512 8.29 -12.82 44.34
C GLY A 512 9.08 -14.15 44.40
N ARG A 513 8.88 -14.89 45.49
CA ARG A 513 9.52 -16.19 45.80
C ARG A 513 11.05 -16.10 46.04
N GLY A 514 11.54 -14.98 46.59
CA GLY A 514 12.95 -14.83 46.98
C GLY A 514 13.93 -14.73 45.81
N ARG A 515 13.45 -14.47 44.59
CA ARG A 515 14.29 -14.27 43.41
C ARG A 515 14.73 -12.81 43.34
N ASN A 516 15.94 -12.55 42.86
CA ASN A 516 16.45 -11.20 42.65
C ASN A 516 16.62 -10.93 41.15
N TRP A 517 16.35 -9.69 40.75
CA TRP A 517 16.60 -9.20 39.40
C TRP A 517 17.54 -8.00 39.43
N SER A 518 18.70 -8.14 38.79
CA SER A 518 19.77 -7.13 38.79
C SER A 518 20.13 -6.76 37.34
N PRO A 519 19.39 -5.84 36.70
CA PRO A 519 19.67 -5.46 35.31
C PRO A 519 20.95 -4.61 35.19
N GLY A 520 21.74 -4.89 34.14
CA GLY A 520 22.89 -4.08 33.75
C GLY A 520 22.55 -3.08 32.64
N ASN A 521 23.41 -2.07 32.47
CA ASN A 521 23.38 -1.19 31.30
C ASN A 521 23.97 -1.88 30.06
N ALA A 522 23.55 -1.45 28.87
CA ALA A 522 23.94 -2.08 27.61
C ALA A 522 25.44 -1.97 27.29
N ASP A 523 26.11 -0.94 27.82
CA ASP A 523 27.56 -0.71 27.73
C ASP A 523 28.35 -1.33 28.89
N ASN A 524 27.67 -2.07 29.78
CA ASN A 524 28.23 -2.70 30.96
C ASN A 524 28.92 -1.73 31.94
N ARG A 525 28.49 -0.45 31.97
CA ARG A 525 29.02 0.57 32.88
C ARG A 525 27.89 1.26 33.65
N SER A 526 28.17 1.65 34.89
CA SER A 526 27.32 2.56 35.66
C SER A 526 27.81 3.99 35.49
N HIS A 527 26.88 4.94 35.39
CA HIS A 527 27.20 6.35 35.07
C HIS A 527 27.14 7.27 36.28
N GLY A 528 27.05 6.72 37.49
CA GLY A 528 26.89 7.50 38.71
C GLY A 528 25.56 8.23 38.72
N THR A 529 25.55 9.50 39.10
CA THR A 529 24.34 10.32 39.11
C THR A 529 24.21 11.14 37.82
N VAL A 530 23.09 10.98 37.12
CA VAL A 530 22.82 11.62 35.82
C VAL A 530 21.50 12.38 35.84
N ARG A 531 21.31 13.35 34.95
CA ARG A 531 20.00 14.01 34.80
C ARG A 531 19.00 13.03 34.19
N LEU A 532 17.72 13.18 34.54
CA LEU A 532 16.62 12.36 34.04
C LEU A 532 16.54 12.40 32.51
N ILE A 533 16.74 13.57 31.89
CA ILE A 533 16.81 13.70 30.43
C ILE A 533 17.97 12.91 29.81
N ASP A 534 19.12 12.84 30.48
CA ASP A 534 20.31 12.17 29.95
C ASP A 534 20.19 10.65 30.12
N ALA A 535 19.56 10.19 31.20
CA ALA A 535 19.18 8.79 31.38
C ALA A 535 18.24 8.28 30.29
N LEU A 536 17.25 9.10 29.89
CA LEU A 536 16.37 8.80 28.75
C LEU A 536 17.14 8.85 27.42
N ALA A 537 17.96 9.90 27.21
CA ALA A 537 18.72 10.12 25.97
C ALA A 537 19.69 8.96 25.66
N HIS A 538 20.45 8.51 26.65
CA HIS A 538 21.38 7.39 26.54
C HIS A 538 20.74 6.04 26.83
N SER A 539 19.46 6.04 27.21
CA SER A 539 18.68 4.82 27.44
C SER A 539 19.27 3.93 28.54
N TYR A 540 19.74 4.50 29.65
CA TYR A 540 20.33 3.73 30.76
C TYR A 540 19.28 2.86 31.45
N ASN A 541 19.61 1.59 31.69
CA ASN A 541 18.71 0.60 32.29
C ASN A 541 18.58 0.79 33.79
N GLN A 542 19.71 1.01 34.49
CA GLN A 542 19.74 1.08 35.95
C GLN A 542 18.96 2.30 36.46
N ALA A 543 19.24 3.49 35.92
CA ALA A 543 18.47 4.70 36.19
C ALA A 543 16.96 4.53 35.89
N THR A 544 16.61 3.93 34.74
CA THR A 544 15.20 3.73 34.36
C THR A 544 14.50 2.77 35.33
N VAL A 545 15.16 1.72 35.80
CA VAL A 545 14.59 0.79 36.79
C VAL A 545 14.31 1.52 38.10
N ARG A 546 15.21 2.39 38.57
CA ARG A 546 14.98 3.19 39.78
C ARG A 546 13.76 4.10 39.65
N VAL A 547 13.64 4.82 38.54
CA VAL A 547 12.47 5.67 38.25
C VAL A 547 11.21 4.81 38.12
N GLY A 548 11.30 3.72 37.37
CA GLY A 548 10.20 2.77 37.11
C GLY A 548 9.63 2.13 38.36
N MET A 549 10.47 1.75 39.32
CA MET A 549 10.02 1.19 40.59
C MET A 549 9.33 2.22 41.49
N GLN A 550 9.64 3.52 41.34
CA GLN A 550 8.95 4.59 42.07
C GLN A 550 7.58 4.94 41.48
N VAL A 551 7.42 4.85 40.15
CA VAL A 551 6.12 5.06 39.50
C VAL A 551 5.23 3.82 39.51
N GLY A 552 5.84 2.62 39.54
CA GLY A 552 5.16 1.32 39.62
C GLY A 552 4.91 0.66 38.25
N PRO A 553 5.28 -0.63 38.07
CA PRO A 553 5.02 -1.36 36.81
C PRO A 553 3.52 -1.56 36.52
N GLU A 554 2.66 -1.55 37.54
CA GLU A 554 1.20 -1.65 37.40
C GLU A 554 0.63 -0.42 36.69
N ARG A 555 1.12 0.78 37.05
CA ARG A 555 0.72 2.02 36.40
C ARG A 555 1.19 2.08 34.96
N LEU A 556 2.39 1.55 34.67
CA LEU A 556 2.88 1.43 33.30
C LEU A 556 2.00 0.50 32.46
N ALA A 557 1.64 -0.67 32.98
CA ALA A 557 0.73 -1.61 32.32
C ALA A 557 -0.65 -0.98 32.05
N GLN A 558 -1.19 -0.25 33.03
CA GLN A 558 -2.46 0.47 32.87
C GLN A 558 -2.35 1.59 31.83
N LEU A 559 -1.25 2.36 31.82
CA LEU A 559 -1.04 3.44 30.86
C LEU A 559 -1.05 2.92 29.41
N ILE A 560 -0.26 1.89 29.11
CA ILE A 560 -0.20 1.35 27.73
C ILE A 560 -1.51 0.69 27.32
N GLN A 561 -2.29 0.15 28.27
CA GLN A 561 -3.63 -0.37 28.01
C GLN A 561 -4.62 0.76 27.68
N VAL A 562 -4.55 1.89 28.37
CA VAL A 562 -5.42 3.05 28.11
C VAL A 562 -5.06 3.73 26.78
N LEU A 563 -3.77 3.96 26.53
CA LEU A 563 -3.32 4.68 25.34
C LEU A 563 -3.44 3.86 24.05
N ALA A 564 -3.24 2.54 24.13
CA ALA A 564 -3.09 1.70 22.94
C ALA A 564 -3.82 0.36 22.99
N GLY A 565 -4.57 0.07 24.06
CA GLY A 565 -5.27 -1.21 24.21
C GLY A 565 -4.35 -2.40 24.51
N LEU A 566 -3.07 -2.16 24.83
CA LEU A 566 -2.06 -3.19 24.99
C LEU A 566 -2.09 -3.81 26.38
N LYS A 567 -2.24 -5.13 26.43
CA LYS A 567 -2.17 -5.91 27.67
C LYS A 567 -0.73 -6.32 27.94
N ALA A 568 -0.23 -6.02 29.12
CA ALA A 568 1.07 -6.49 29.60
C ALA A 568 0.99 -6.95 31.06
N GLU A 569 1.84 -7.89 31.43
CA GLU A 569 1.98 -8.34 32.81
C GLU A 569 2.71 -7.26 33.63
N ALA A 570 2.11 -6.84 34.74
CA ALA A 570 2.67 -5.85 35.64
C ALA A 570 3.79 -6.46 36.51
N ASN A 571 4.97 -6.61 35.93
CA ASN A 571 6.17 -7.05 36.63
C ASN A 571 7.32 -6.03 36.47
N PRO A 572 8.36 -6.04 37.33
CA PRO A 572 9.46 -5.08 37.23
C PRO A 572 10.19 -5.07 35.89
N ALA A 573 10.25 -6.21 35.18
CA ALA A 573 10.91 -6.30 33.87
C ALA A 573 10.16 -5.53 32.77
N LEU A 574 8.86 -5.25 32.95
CA LEU A 574 8.07 -4.41 32.04
C LEU A 574 8.66 -3.00 31.90
N ILE A 575 9.31 -2.48 32.96
CA ILE A 575 9.98 -1.16 32.94
C ILE A 575 11.05 -1.07 31.84
N LEU A 576 11.69 -2.20 31.52
CA LEU A 576 12.68 -2.32 30.44
C LEU A 576 12.09 -2.87 29.14
N GLY A 577 10.76 -3.00 29.06
CA GLY A 577 10.01 -3.44 27.89
C GLY A 577 10.04 -4.94 27.64
N SER A 578 10.01 -5.74 28.71
CA SER A 578 9.81 -7.20 28.64
C SER A 578 8.36 -7.56 28.29
N THR A 579 7.88 -7.12 27.12
CA THR A 579 6.58 -7.48 26.55
C THR A 579 6.70 -7.59 25.03
N ASP A 580 6.01 -8.57 24.46
CA ASP A 580 6.00 -8.80 23.02
C ASP A 580 4.88 -8.00 22.37
N GLN A 581 5.21 -7.17 21.39
CA GLN A 581 4.24 -6.36 20.64
C GLN A 581 4.59 -6.34 19.15
N SER A 582 3.60 -6.00 18.32
CA SER A 582 3.81 -5.74 16.90
C SER A 582 4.17 -4.27 16.62
N PRO A 583 4.79 -3.97 15.46
CA PRO A 583 5.01 -2.59 15.03
C PRO A 583 3.73 -1.74 15.01
N TYR A 584 2.59 -2.30 14.64
CA TYR A 584 1.30 -1.62 14.67
C TYR A 584 0.86 -1.27 16.10
N ALA A 585 0.97 -2.21 17.04
CA ALA A 585 0.68 -1.97 18.46
C ALA A 585 1.57 -0.85 19.03
N MET A 586 2.86 -0.87 18.70
CA MET A 586 3.79 0.17 19.14
C MET A 586 3.58 1.51 18.43
N ALA A 587 3.17 1.51 17.17
CA ALA A 587 2.75 2.73 16.47
C ALA A 587 1.53 3.37 17.14
N GLN A 588 0.53 2.57 17.54
CA GLN A 588 -0.64 3.06 18.27
C GLN A 588 -0.24 3.73 19.60
N LEU A 589 0.72 3.15 20.32
CA LEU A 589 1.22 3.71 21.58
C LEU A 589 2.03 5.00 21.36
N TYR A 590 2.92 5.04 20.35
CA TYR A 590 3.72 6.22 20.04
C TYR A 590 2.93 7.34 19.37
N GLN A 591 1.77 7.04 18.77
CA GLN A 591 0.88 8.04 18.18
C GLN A 591 0.45 9.09 19.20
N PHE A 592 0.25 8.71 20.47
CA PHE A 592 -0.04 9.64 21.56
C PHE A 592 1.07 10.67 21.79
N LEU A 593 2.34 10.26 21.69
CA LEU A 593 3.48 11.17 21.84
C LEU A 593 3.63 12.05 20.59
N ALA A 594 3.50 11.45 19.40
CA ALA A 594 3.67 12.14 18.13
C ALA A 594 2.60 13.21 17.88
N SER A 595 1.41 13.03 18.44
CA SER A 595 0.27 13.95 18.34
C SER A 595 0.25 15.07 19.38
N GLY A 596 1.23 15.10 20.28
CA GLY A 596 1.24 16.06 21.38
C GLY A 596 0.20 15.78 22.46
N GLY A 597 -0.13 14.50 22.70
CA GLY A 597 -0.99 14.05 23.81
C GLY A 597 -2.41 13.67 23.40
N GLU A 598 -2.73 13.60 22.12
CA GLU A 598 -4.06 13.17 21.66
C GLU A 598 -4.16 11.64 21.62
N ILE A 599 -5.15 11.08 22.31
CA ILE A 599 -5.48 9.65 22.22
C ILE A 599 -6.29 9.43 20.95
N GLN A 600 -5.61 8.98 19.89
CA GLN A 600 -6.20 8.78 18.57
C GLN A 600 -5.96 7.36 18.05
N PRO A 601 -7.03 6.62 17.67
CA PRO A 601 -6.88 5.28 17.15
C PRO A 601 -6.34 5.30 15.72
N LEU A 602 -5.40 4.40 15.44
CA LEU A 602 -4.88 4.20 14.09
C LEU A 602 -5.95 3.57 13.19
N HIS A 603 -6.03 4.05 11.96
CA HIS A 603 -6.94 3.50 10.97
C HIS A 603 -6.28 3.43 9.59
N ALA A 604 -6.46 2.31 8.90
CA ALA A 604 -6.07 2.17 7.50
C ALA A 604 -7.19 2.62 6.57
N VAL A 605 -8.45 2.42 6.97
CA VAL A 605 -9.63 2.83 6.20
C VAL A 605 -10.13 4.17 6.71
N ARG A 606 -10.39 5.12 5.81
CA ARG A 606 -11.06 6.40 6.07
C ARG A 606 -12.58 6.27 5.96
N GLY A 607 -13.06 5.55 4.94
CA GLY A 607 -14.49 5.31 4.75
C GLY A 607 -14.81 4.32 3.63
N VAL A 608 -16.06 3.89 3.58
CA VAL A 608 -16.60 2.98 2.56
C VAL A 608 -17.80 3.64 1.90
N LEU A 609 -17.79 3.68 0.57
CA LEU A 609 -18.88 4.19 -0.26
C LEU A 609 -19.57 3.04 -1.01
N ASP A 610 -20.87 3.17 -1.27
CA ASP A 610 -21.60 2.28 -2.17
C ASP A 610 -21.29 2.58 -3.66
N PRO A 611 -21.78 1.76 -4.61
CA PRO A 611 -21.56 2.00 -6.04
C PRO A 611 -22.10 3.34 -6.56
N GLN A 612 -23.04 3.97 -5.85
CA GLN A 612 -23.63 5.26 -6.18
C GLN A 612 -22.85 6.43 -5.55
N GLY A 613 -21.81 6.15 -4.76
CA GLY A 613 -20.99 7.14 -4.07
C GLY A 613 -21.58 7.63 -2.75
N LYS A 614 -22.61 6.97 -2.21
CA LYS A 614 -23.16 7.28 -0.88
C LYS A 614 -22.26 6.66 0.20
N LEU A 615 -21.97 7.45 1.23
CA LEU A 615 -21.20 7.00 2.38
C LEU A 615 -21.97 5.92 3.17
N LEU A 616 -21.39 4.73 3.28
CA LEU A 616 -21.89 3.63 4.10
C LEU A 616 -21.36 3.73 5.53
N LYS A 617 -20.05 3.93 5.68
CA LYS A 617 -19.40 4.06 6.99
C LYS A 617 -18.15 4.94 6.91
N ARG A 618 -17.93 5.74 7.97
CA ARG A 618 -16.77 6.60 8.17
C ARG A 618 -15.94 6.13 9.36
N TYR A 619 -14.63 6.18 9.21
CA TYR A 619 -13.64 5.76 10.20
C TYR A 619 -12.65 6.88 10.57
N ASP A 620 -12.39 7.84 9.66
CA ASP A 620 -11.48 8.98 9.85
C ASP A 620 -12.09 10.11 10.69
N LYS A 621 -12.43 9.81 11.95
CA LYS A 621 -12.98 10.79 12.89
C LYS A 621 -11.89 11.69 13.43
N THR A 622 -12.16 12.99 13.51
CA THR A 622 -11.28 13.94 14.20
C THR A 622 -11.13 13.53 15.67
N PRO A 623 -9.90 13.34 16.17
CA PRO A 623 -9.68 13.00 17.56
C PRO A 623 -10.11 14.14 18.48
N ALA A 624 -10.42 13.80 19.73
CA ALA A 624 -10.64 14.81 20.76
C ALA A 624 -9.30 15.53 21.04
N PRO A 625 -9.32 16.86 21.27
CA PRO A 625 -8.11 17.57 21.68
C PRO A 625 -7.49 16.97 22.93
N ALA A 626 -6.16 17.00 23.01
CA ALA A 626 -5.43 16.52 24.17
C ALA A 626 -5.88 17.25 25.43
N GLN A 627 -5.97 16.52 26.55
CA GLN A 627 -6.12 17.16 27.86
C GLN A 627 -4.86 17.97 28.17
N GLU A 628 -4.98 19.02 28.97
CA GLU A 628 -3.85 19.91 29.27
C GLU A 628 -2.67 19.14 29.88
N GLY A 629 -2.93 18.26 30.86
CA GLY A 629 -1.90 17.41 31.47
C GLY A 629 -1.24 16.45 30.48
N ASP A 630 -2.03 15.82 29.61
CA ASP A 630 -1.53 14.91 28.57
C ASP A 630 -0.62 15.65 27.59
N SER A 631 -1.01 16.86 27.18
CA SER A 631 -0.22 17.68 26.27
C SER A 631 1.10 18.11 26.90
N VAL A 632 1.08 18.61 28.13
CA VAL A 632 2.30 18.99 28.87
C VAL A 632 3.24 17.79 29.03
N ALA A 633 2.73 16.63 29.42
CA ALA A 633 3.51 15.41 29.57
C ALA A 633 4.12 14.93 28.24
N ALA A 634 3.33 14.92 27.17
CA ALA A 634 3.80 14.57 25.83
C ALA A 634 4.87 15.55 25.32
N ASN A 635 4.72 16.86 25.58
CA ASN A 635 5.71 17.87 25.20
C ASN A 635 7.03 17.69 25.95
N LEU A 636 7.00 17.44 27.26
CA LEU A 636 8.22 17.14 28.04
C LEU A 636 8.94 15.90 27.50
N ILE A 637 8.20 14.82 27.21
CA ILE A 637 8.77 13.62 26.60
C ILE A 637 9.28 13.91 25.19
N GLY A 638 8.59 14.74 24.40
CA GLY A 638 9.05 15.20 23.10
C GLY A 638 10.43 15.86 23.17
N VAL A 639 10.66 16.76 24.14
CA VAL A 639 11.99 17.35 24.39
C VAL A 639 13.02 16.28 24.76
N GLY A 640 12.67 15.34 25.65
CA GLY A 640 13.55 14.23 26.01
C GLY A 640 13.91 13.33 24.82
N LEU A 641 12.95 13.04 23.93
CA LEU A 641 13.15 12.24 22.73
C LEU A 641 13.91 13.01 21.63
N GLN A 642 13.80 14.34 21.57
CA GLN A 642 14.72 15.15 20.75
C GLN A 642 16.15 15.07 21.29
N GLN A 643 16.34 14.99 22.61
CA GLN A 643 17.66 14.77 23.22
C GLN A 643 18.24 13.39 22.89
N VAL A 644 17.41 12.35 22.78
CA VAL A 644 17.84 11.02 22.29
C VAL A 644 18.48 11.14 20.91
N VAL A 645 17.93 11.99 20.02
CA VAL A 645 18.47 12.19 18.68
C VAL A 645 19.64 13.19 18.65
N SER A 646 19.60 14.26 19.44
CA SER A 646 20.63 15.30 19.37
C SER A 646 21.95 14.88 20.05
N GLY A 647 21.85 14.15 21.17
CA GLY A 647 22.99 13.79 22.01
C GLY A 647 23.05 12.33 22.44
N GLY A 648 21.98 11.56 22.26
CA GLY A 648 21.86 10.20 22.77
C GLY A 648 22.02 9.09 21.72
N THR A 649 21.27 8.00 21.92
CA THR A 649 21.37 6.78 21.09
C THR A 649 20.97 6.97 19.62
N GLY A 650 20.28 8.06 19.27
CA GLY A 650 19.85 8.40 17.92
C GLY A 650 20.78 9.34 17.16
N ARG A 651 21.92 9.74 17.75
CA ARG A 651 22.82 10.79 17.22
C ARG A 651 23.24 10.60 15.76
N THR A 652 23.35 9.37 15.26
CA THR A 652 23.71 9.09 13.87
C THR A 652 22.74 9.74 12.86
N LEU A 653 21.47 9.97 13.22
CA LEU A 653 20.52 10.66 12.35
C LEU A 653 20.95 12.10 12.02
N LEU A 654 21.71 12.76 12.89
CA LEU A 654 22.28 14.07 12.59
C LEU A 654 23.32 13.99 11.47
N ALA A 655 24.17 12.94 11.48
CA ALA A 655 25.15 12.70 10.44
C ALA A 655 24.49 12.37 9.08
N ASP A 656 23.29 11.78 9.11
CA ASP A 656 22.47 11.53 7.92
C ASP A 656 21.75 12.80 7.40
N GLY A 657 22.03 13.98 7.98
CA GLY A 657 21.44 15.26 7.59
C GLY A 657 20.00 15.46 8.06
N LEU A 658 19.48 14.59 8.94
CA LEU A 658 18.09 14.62 9.41
C LEU A 658 17.89 15.58 10.60
N GLY A 659 18.96 16.23 11.08
CA GLY A 659 18.87 17.29 12.09
C GLY A 659 17.95 18.45 11.68
N ARG A 660 17.78 18.70 10.37
CA ARG A 660 16.84 19.70 9.84
C ARG A 660 15.37 19.45 10.21
N LEU A 661 15.02 18.21 10.57
CA LEU A 661 13.67 17.80 10.97
C LEU A 661 13.44 17.92 12.48
N SER A 662 14.50 18.18 13.26
CA SER A 662 14.48 18.14 14.73
C SER A 662 13.70 16.94 15.28
N PRO A 663 13.90 15.71 14.76
CA PRO A 663 12.99 14.61 15.03
C PRO A 663 13.13 14.13 16.47
N ALA A 664 12.06 13.52 16.97
CA ALA A 664 12.05 12.84 18.24
C ALA A 664 12.00 11.33 17.99
N GLY A 665 12.72 10.54 18.78
CA GLY A 665 12.62 9.09 18.63
C GLY A 665 13.34 8.30 19.70
N LYS A 666 13.07 7.00 19.74
CA LYS A 666 13.63 6.07 20.70
C LYS A 666 14.13 4.80 20.01
N THR A 667 15.38 4.44 20.32
CA THR A 667 15.94 3.13 19.97
C THR A 667 15.48 2.06 20.94
N GLY A 668 15.22 0.87 20.43
CA GLY A 668 15.05 -0.35 21.21
C GLY A 668 15.97 -1.44 20.71
N THR A 669 16.49 -2.20 21.67
CA THR A 669 17.34 -3.36 21.43
C THR A 669 16.93 -4.41 22.43
N THR A 670 16.82 -5.66 21.98
CA THR A 670 16.61 -6.82 22.86
C THR A 670 17.95 -7.48 23.20
N ASN A 671 17.95 -8.35 24.21
CA ASN A 671 19.16 -9.09 24.59
C ASN A 671 19.74 -9.85 23.39
N ASP A 672 21.07 -9.98 23.37
CA ASP A 672 21.84 -10.64 22.31
C ASP A 672 21.70 -10.01 20.90
N GLY A 673 21.12 -8.81 20.77
CA GLY A 673 20.96 -8.13 19.49
C GLY A 673 20.10 -8.90 18.48
N ARG A 674 19.03 -9.55 18.97
CA ARG A 674 18.06 -10.31 18.18
C ARG A 674 17.13 -9.39 17.40
N ASP A 675 16.60 -8.38 18.08
CA ASP A 675 15.65 -7.41 17.55
C ASP A 675 16.21 -6.00 17.63
N SER A 676 16.06 -5.27 16.54
CA SER A 676 16.31 -3.84 16.44
C SER A 676 14.99 -3.13 16.24
N TRP A 677 14.71 -2.18 17.11
CA TRP A 677 13.52 -1.35 17.05
C TRP A 677 13.89 0.13 16.96
N TYR A 678 13.07 0.87 16.23
CA TYR A 678 13.11 2.32 16.25
C TYR A 678 11.70 2.88 16.10
N ALA A 679 11.31 3.74 17.03
CA ALA A 679 10.08 4.51 16.97
C ALA A 679 10.45 5.99 16.93
N GLY A 680 10.13 6.70 15.86
CA GLY A 680 10.50 8.10 15.72
C GLY A 680 9.53 8.87 14.85
N TYR A 681 9.39 10.16 15.15
CA TYR A 681 8.43 11.04 14.51
C TYR A 681 9.02 12.42 14.19
N THR A 682 8.39 13.04 13.21
CA THR A 682 8.68 14.37 12.66
C THR A 682 7.45 15.26 12.87
N GLY A 683 7.40 16.45 12.25
CA GLY A 683 6.22 17.31 12.34
C GLY A 683 4.96 16.73 11.70
N ASP A 684 5.10 15.87 10.67
CA ASP A 684 3.95 15.33 9.93
C ASP A 684 3.79 13.80 10.07
N HIS A 685 4.87 13.06 10.38
CA HIS A 685 4.89 11.60 10.28
C HIS A 685 5.48 10.90 11.51
N LEU A 686 4.89 9.77 11.91
CA LEU A 686 5.44 8.80 12.87
C LEU A 686 5.77 7.49 12.14
N ALA A 687 6.94 6.92 12.38
CA ALA A 687 7.31 5.59 11.89
C ALA A 687 7.81 4.69 13.01
N VAL A 688 7.27 3.48 13.10
CA VAL A 688 7.74 2.41 13.99
C VAL A 688 8.21 1.23 13.17
N ILE A 689 9.46 0.84 13.39
CA ILE A 689 10.16 -0.19 12.62
C ILE A 689 10.71 -1.23 13.56
N TRP A 690 10.47 -2.49 13.24
CA TRP A 690 11.17 -3.67 13.75
C TRP A 690 12.02 -4.30 12.65
N MET A 691 13.19 -4.81 13.03
CA MET A 691 14.05 -5.62 12.19
C MET A 691 14.67 -6.75 13.01
N GLY A 692 14.63 -7.96 12.48
CA GLY A 692 15.12 -9.17 13.14
C GLY A 692 15.09 -10.36 12.19
N ASN A 693 14.94 -11.58 12.70
CA ASN A 693 14.72 -12.79 11.90
C ASN A 693 13.59 -13.63 12.52
N ASP A 694 12.96 -14.46 11.70
CA ASP A 694 11.78 -15.22 12.12
C ASP A 694 12.09 -16.24 13.22
N GLN A 695 13.26 -16.85 13.16
CA GLN A 695 13.75 -17.88 14.09
C GLN A 695 14.16 -17.31 15.46
N ASN A 696 14.10 -15.98 15.65
CA ASN A 696 14.50 -15.30 16.88
C ASN A 696 15.97 -15.54 17.26
N GLU A 697 16.82 -15.75 16.27
CA GLU A 697 18.26 -15.97 16.39
C GLU A 697 19.00 -14.64 16.61
N GLN A 698 20.25 -14.70 17.07
CA GLN A 698 21.09 -13.51 17.21
C GLN A 698 21.43 -12.96 15.82
N ALA A 699 21.04 -11.70 15.57
CA ALA A 699 21.25 -11.04 14.29
C ALA A 699 22.43 -10.03 14.33
N GLY A 700 22.96 -9.75 15.52
CA GLY A 700 23.96 -8.71 15.73
C GLY A 700 23.42 -7.31 15.41
N LEU A 701 22.10 -7.14 15.53
CA LEU A 701 21.41 -5.88 15.29
C LEU A 701 21.22 -5.13 16.61
N TYR A 702 21.49 -3.83 16.58
CA TYR A 702 21.23 -2.90 17.68
C TYR A 702 20.35 -1.78 17.13
N GLY A 703 19.60 -1.06 17.98
CA GLY A 703 18.65 -0.04 17.52
C GLY A 703 19.16 0.86 16.40
N ALA A 704 20.37 1.41 16.54
CA ALA A 704 21.00 2.30 15.55
C ALA A 704 21.51 1.61 14.25
N THR A 705 21.73 0.28 14.26
CA THR A 705 22.33 -0.45 13.13
C THR A 705 21.31 -1.15 12.23
N GLY A 706 20.06 -1.31 12.69
CA GLY A 706 18.97 -1.95 11.95
C GLY A 706 17.80 -1.00 11.66
N ALA A 707 16.78 -1.02 12.51
CA ALA A 707 15.52 -0.29 12.33
C ALA A 707 15.70 1.23 12.12
N MET A 708 16.64 1.85 12.84
CA MET A 708 16.90 3.29 12.69
C MET A 708 17.45 3.65 11.29
N ARG A 709 18.20 2.75 10.63
CA ARG A 709 18.67 2.97 9.24
C ARG A 709 17.53 2.95 8.24
N VAL A 710 16.50 2.13 8.48
CA VAL A 710 15.27 2.15 7.68
C VAL A 710 14.57 3.49 7.86
N TRP A 711 14.41 3.95 9.10
CA TRP A 711 13.83 5.25 9.41
C TRP A 711 14.57 6.39 8.69
N ALA A 712 15.90 6.43 8.78
CA ALA A 712 16.72 7.41 8.09
C ALA A 712 16.51 7.35 6.56
N GLY A 713 16.53 6.15 5.99
CA GLY A 713 16.32 5.92 4.56
C GLY A 713 14.98 6.40 4.02
N ILE A 714 13.94 6.44 4.86
CA ILE A 714 12.62 7.01 4.55
C ILE A 714 12.73 8.54 4.54
N PHE A 715 13.13 9.16 5.65
CA PHE A 715 13.07 10.63 5.82
C PHE A 715 14.19 11.41 5.12
N THR A 716 15.20 10.73 4.56
CA THR A 716 16.06 11.34 3.53
C THR A 716 15.31 11.60 2.22
N ARG A 717 14.21 10.88 1.96
CA ARG A 717 13.47 10.94 0.67
C ARG A 717 12.03 11.41 0.80
N LEU A 718 11.33 11.07 1.87
CA LEU A 718 9.97 11.52 2.15
C LEU A 718 10.03 12.93 2.74
N PRO A 719 9.48 13.96 2.06
CA PRO A 719 9.36 15.29 2.64
C PRO A 719 8.49 15.25 3.90
N SER A 720 8.94 15.94 4.95
CA SER A 720 8.21 16.08 6.20
C SER A 720 8.58 17.40 6.86
N ALA A 721 7.65 18.00 7.59
CA ALA A 721 7.89 19.19 8.39
C ALA A 721 8.82 18.89 9.58
N PRO A 722 9.63 19.88 10.02
CA PRO A 722 10.37 19.76 11.25
C PRO A 722 9.42 19.70 12.45
N LEU A 723 9.73 18.83 13.42
CA LEU A 723 8.99 18.74 14.67
C LEU A 723 9.24 20.00 15.51
N LYS A 724 8.14 20.66 15.89
CA LYS A 724 8.14 21.77 16.85
C LYS A 724 7.35 21.33 18.07
N VAL A 725 8.04 21.06 19.17
CA VAL A 725 7.39 20.74 20.44
C VAL A 725 6.67 21.99 20.95
N ASN A 726 5.42 21.84 21.39
CA ASN A 726 4.63 22.95 21.88
C ASN A 726 5.14 23.40 23.27
N GLY A 727 5.35 24.70 23.44
CA GLY A 727 5.80 25.29 24.71
C GLY A 727 4.66 25.61 25.69
N LYS A 728 3.38 25.42 25.29
CA LYS A 728 2.23 25.71 26.15
C LYS A 728 2.28 24.85 27.42
N GLY A 729 2.15 25.50 28.58
CA GLY A 729 2.23 24.86 29.89
C GLY A 729 3.66 24.52 30.34
N LEU A 730 4.68 24.91 29.56
CA LEU A 730 6.09 24.73 29.90
C LEU A 730 6.75 26.05 30.32
N ASP A 731 7.54 26.00 31.38
CA ASP A 731 8.40 27.07 31.86
C ASP A 731 9.87 26.69 31.64
N TRP A 732 10.59 27.43 30.79
CA TRP A 732 11.97 27.12 30.42
C TRP A 732 12.95 27.85 31.33
N GLN A 733 13.70 27.10 32.12
CA GLN A 733 14.64 27.66 33.10
C GLN A 733 16.06 27.13 32.85
N TRP A 734 17.05 27.98 33.06
CA TRP A 734 18.45 27.56 33.14
C TRP A 734 18.69 26.97 34.51
N VAL A 735 19.33 25.81 34.58
CA VAL A 735 19.59 25.07 35.82
C VAL A 735 21.10 24.92 35.98
N GLU A 736 21.59 25.09 37.21
CA GLU A 736 23.00 24.94 37.57
C GLU A 736 23.58 23.59 37.10
N GLY A 737 24.83 23.58 36.67
CA GLY A 737 25.45 22.35 36.17
C GLY A 737 25.51 21.21 37.20
N THR A 738 25.88 21.54 38.44
CA THR A 738 26.03 20.58 39.55
C THR A 738 24.84 20.59 40.54
N GLY A 739 24.03 21.65 40.53
CA GLY A 739 22.92 21.84 41.46
C GLY A 739 21.54 21.50 40.87
N SER A 740 20.48 21.94 41.55
CA SER A 740 19.09 21.79 41.09
C SER A 740 18.32 23.11 41.06
N ALA A 741 18.96 24.21 41.45
CA ALA A 741 18.37 25.54 41.43
C ALA A 741 18.31 26.09 39.99
N SER A 742 17.36 26.98 39.73
CA SER A 742 17.40 27.80 38.51
C SER A 742 18.50 28.85 38.66
N THR A 743 19.14 29.24 37.56
CA THR A 743 20.31 30.13 37.58
C THR A 743 20.42 30.94 36.29
N ASP A 744 21.49 31.73 36.15
CA ASP A 744 21.71 32.57 34.97
C ASP A 744 22.24 31.75 33.77
N PRO A 745 21.87 32.11 32.51
CA PRO A 745 22.34 31.41 31.31
C PRO A 745 23.87 31.32 31.16
N GLY A 746 24.60 32.28 31.75
CA GLY A 746 26.05 32.38 31.66
C GLY A 746 26.82 31.53 32.69
N CYS A 747 26.12 30.84 33.60
CA CYS A 747 26.79 30.06 34.63
C CYS A 747 27.54 28.85 34.05
N PRO A 748 28.76 28.54 34.54
CA PRO A 748 29.51 27.37 34.10
C PRO A 748 28.69 26.08 34.22
N GLY A 749 28.52 25.37 33.10
CA GLY A 749 27.77 24.12 33.04
C GLY A 749 26.26 24.26 33.14
N ALA A 750 25.70 25.47 33.16
CA ALA A 750 24.26 25.67 33.16
C ALA A 750 23.63 25.14 31.87
N ARG A 751 22.46 24.53 32.01
CA ARG A 751 21.71 23.97 30.90
C ARG A 751 20.23 24.33 31.04
N GLN A 752 19.59 24.60 29.92
CA GLN A 752 18.17 24.93 29.88
C GLN A 752 17.30 23.67 29.92
N PHE A 753 16.26 23.67 30.75
CA PHE A 753 15.28 22.60 30.88
C PHE A 753 13.85 23.17 30.90
N PRO A 754 12.87 22.45 30.34
CA PRO A 754 11.47 22.78 30.52
C PRO A 754 10.93 22.15 31.82
N PHE A 755 10.15 22.94 32.55
CA PHE A 755 9.39 22.54 33.73
C PHE A 755 7.90 22.69 33.45
N VAL A 756 7.07 21.97 34.20
CA VAL A 756 5.63 22.29 34.23
C VAL A 756 5.47 23.68 34.82
N ALA A 757 4.63 24.52 34.22
CA ALA A 757 4.38 25.88 34.72
C ALA A 757 4.01 25.86 36.21
N GLY A 758 4.72 26.68 37.01
CA GLY A 758 4.56 26.72 38.47
C GLY A 758 5.42 25.73 39.27
N TYR A 759 6.19 24.86 38.61
CA TYR A 759 7.07 23.86 39.24
C TYR A 759 8.56 24.09 38.93
N ALA A 760 8.91 25.27 38.44
CA ALA A 760 10.31 25.66 38.28
C ALA A 760 11.04 25.70 39.64
N PRO A 761 12.31 25.28 39.71
CA PRO A 761 13.09 25.32 40.93
C PRO A 761 13.38 26.77 41.34
N ALA A 762 13.60 26.99 42.64
CA ALA A 762 13.97 28.29 43.17
C ALA A 762 15.26 28.81 42.51
N TYR A 763 15.30 30.13 42.29
CA TYR A 763 16.45 30.79 41.69
C TYR A 763 17.59 30.96 42.68
N ALA A 764 18.79 30.58 42.24
CA ALA A 764 20.06 30.84 42.91
C ALA A 764 20.98 31.65 41.97
N PRO A 765 21.46 32.83 42.40
CA PRO A 765 22.31 33.65 41.56
C PRO A 765 23.64 32.96 41.29
N CYS A 766 24.21 33.20 40.12
CA CYS A 766 25.52 32.68 39.79
C CYS A 766 26.57 33.21 40.77
N SER A 767 27.06 32.39 41.70
CA SER A 767 28.31 32.69 42.36
C SER A 767 29.41 32.52 41.31
N ALA A 768 29.82 33.61 40.67
CA ALA A 768 31.07 33.65 39.93
C ALA A 768 32.17 33.29 40.93
N GLY A 769 32.52 32.00 40.99
CA GLY A 769 33.68 31.53 41.72
C GLY A 769 34.85 32.36 41.22
N ALA A 770 35.52 33.05 42.16
CA ALA A 770 36.71 33.82 41.90
C ALA A 770 37.56 33.13 40.83
N MET A 771 37.87 33.85 39.76
CA MET A 771 39.08 33.53 39.01
C MET A 771 40.16 33.29 40.06
N PRO A 772 40.92 32.17 40.01
CA PRO A 772 42.08 32.05 40.86
C PRO A 772 42.87 33.33 40.63
N GLY A 773 42.98 34.15 41.67
CA GLY A 773 43.85 35.30 41.63
C GLY A 773 45.19 34.80 41.12
N GLU A 774 45.87 35.65 40.35
CA GLU A 774 47.26 35.47 39.94
C GLU A 774 48.09 35.15 41.19
N GLY A 775 48.11 33.87 41.54
CA GLY A 775 48.98 33.27 42.51
C GLY A 775 50.30 33.18 41.78
N GLU A 776 51.20 34.06 42.21
CA GLU A 776 52.63 34.03 41.97
C GLU A 776 53.09 32.68 41.42
N ALA A 777 53.49 32.71 40.14
CA ALA A 777 54.18 31.61 39.51
C ALA A 777 55.51 31.40 40.26
N GLY A 778 55.48 30.51 41.26
CA GLY A 778 56.66 29.80 41.73
C GLY A 778 57.22 29.03 40.54
N GLY A 779 58.22 29.61 39.89
CA GLY A 779 58.90 29.02 38.75
C GLY A 779 59.65 27.75 39.16
N GLU A 780 59.11 26.59 38.81
CA GLU A 780 59.92 25.40 38.61
C GLU A 780 60.78 25.59 37.36
N SER A 781 62.08 25.41 37.57
CA SER A 781 63.16 25.50 36.60
C SER A 781 62.99 24.50 35.46
N GLY A 782 62.45 24.95 34.33
CA GLY A 782 62.67 24.32 33.03
C GLY A 782 64.02 24.72 32.48
N GLY A 783 65.00 23.82 32.54
CA GLY A 783 66.31 23.99 31.91
C GLY A 783 66.18 24.16 30.40
N GLY A 784 66.41 25.38 29.90
CA GLY A 784 66.37 25.70 28.48
C GLY A 784 67.61 26.49 28.05
N TRP A 785 68.53 25.83 27.34
CA TRP A 785 69.54 26.24 26.34
C TRP A 785 70.39 27.52 26.52
N ARG A 786 69.91 28.56 27.21
CA ARG A 786 70.64 29.82 27.48
C ARG A 786 71.68 29.68 28.60
N SER A 787 71.53 28.72 29.50
CA SER A 787 72.56 28.36 30.49
C SER A 787 73.81 27.74 29.87
N TRP A 788 73.75 27.31 28.61
CA TRP A 788 74.88 26.69 27.90
C TRP A 788 75.89 27.71 27.36
N PHE A 789 75.54 29.00 27.30
CA PHE A 789 76.40 30.05 26.75
C PHE A 789 76.79 31.18 27.72
N GLY A 790 76.50 31.05 29.02
CA GLY A 790 77.11 31.88 30.07
C GLY A 790 76.88 33.39 29.93
N LEU A 791 75.69 33.81 29.49
CA LEU A 791 75.36 35.23 29.28
C LEU A 791 74.13 35.64 30.10
N ASP A 792 74.25 35.67 31.43
CA ASP A 792 73.26 36.37 32.26
C ASP A 792 73.91 37.56 32.98
N LYS A 793 73.29 38.73 32.79
CA LYS A 793 73.74 40.04 33.28
C LYS A 793 72.84 40.46 34.45
N LYS A 794 73.45 40.94 35.54
CA LYS A 794 72.83 41.31 36.82
C LYS A 794 71.83 42.48 36.72
N GLU A 795 70.83 42.42 37.61
CA GLU A 795 69.66 43.29 37.80
C GLU A 795 69.95 44.77 38.14
N THR A 796 68.94 45.62 37.94
CA THR A 796 68.76 46.95 38.56
C THR A 796 67.31 47.09 39.06
N PRO A 797 67.03 47.62 40.27
CA PRO A 797 65.68 47.70 40.81
C PRO A 797 64.99 49.08 40.64
N ALA A 798 63.68 48.98 40.37
CA ALA A 798 62.52 49.77 40.81
C ALA A 798 62.33 51.27 40.45
N SER A 799 61.09 51.60 40.05
CA SER A 799 60.45 52.91 40.24
C SER A 799 58.97 52.71 40.64
N PRO A 800 58.43 53.46 41.62
CA PRO A 800 57.06 53.31 42.15
C PRO A 800 56.03 54.28 41.48
N PRO A 801 54.73 54.29 41.84
CA PRO A 801 53.62 54.37 40.88
C PRO A 801 53.01 55.78 40.72
N ALA A 802 52.25 55.98 39.64
CA ALA A 802 51.41 57.14 39.41
C ALA A 802 49.91 56.77 39.47
N ASN A 803 49.15 57.53 40.26
CA ASN A 803 47.69 57.48 40.42
C ASN A 803 47.04 58.71 39.69
N PRO A 804 45.70 58.77 39.54
CA PRO A 804 44.98 58.99 38.28
C PRO A 804 44.60 60.46 37.97
N PRO A 805 44.07 60.78 36.76
CA PRO A 805 43.49 62.08 36.48
C PRO A 805 41.99 62.14 36.81
N GLU A 806 41.58 63.25 37.41
CA GLU A 806 40.19 63.71 37.51
C GLU A 806 39.64 64.12 36.13
N ARG A 807 38.54 63.49 35.70
CA ARG A 807 37.23 64.06 35.30
C ARG A 807 36.46 63.14 34.37
#